data_AF-L1L9G3-F1
#
_entry.id   AF-L1L9G3-F1
#
_cell.length_a   1.000
_cell.length_b   1.000
_cell.length_c   1.000
_cell.angle_alpha   90.00
_cell.angle_beta   90.00
_cell.angle_gamma   90.00
#
_symmetry.space_group_name_H-M   'P 1'
#
loop_
_entity.id
_entity.type
_entity.pdbx_description
1 polymer ?
#
loop_
_entity_poly.entity_id
_entity_poly.type
_entity_poly.pdbx_seq_one_letter_code
_entity_poly.pdbx_strand_id
1 'polypeptide(L)'
;MSTCYKSNFWSSYADIEIARNDLGKTYKDSCSNVISLENGKPPATGYKRYNHLLFPWVYINDVKHNNERQRELIGLGSKGYKGVTVIYWSYDHDNLLPLLVGLTTDKKNYTYYEKSGYYLGNSWKRIGTKEAELPKKLKEISSSRKDVISIRLHATTGNLQKYVHTPDLLAMIVLSTNDVNGGIPFYVKNLLTHYVSASVYFWNEDQNNERPLLLELYHGASVYFKITPDGKKWINDNITTSNINRVLDKENCRRNGAHQIDISKNVSNDYKCLNPECNVNIEVSALSISDYSRSDHHISGRSSTISVVKFKDNGVEQTGLPSVKGVQYITVFFYPDKDGIPLLIDYQGSNSHKWFKRTSSTVNTWQKVPEKDRPEHDGDHKNILINLLDSYSPEVTIDIHNIGVQQKEGKYVYTDPDSGQEITVIRKEVEDLYKSTEYLQLIHGTSNYYSFKLKAVKRGKEILNNISTAEIFTSVTVYYRKEDDSRKSTWIKDINTSALENKGIKTKLDDIRKLRSSDVKDKLQKGLPKPKHSQSPPQKSKPSPDKSKSESSHENVGEDEVYFDKSTPVGPAVGGTIGALVAAVVIVLLKRQSLVLRLLKSRINLYKDKPQLCWLRRATTVPAIDVIYIMMAILAGWTTKDNTSTQAHSPIIASDFLYNTLVDRMFQESFYDRSILSQLKKKTVHFISKLYDLMSRALIGIKTSGSDSVIITTLYPQFNIRLVHVYFNLLYRHSDHLRFLGFLLSSTQARATKKDSLRCLIFIKNPGFDGFICYGYSPDVRVEFPDLWPLVFTSVSQDDPNYIYDVLNPNILHIRGNEVDSAKGIIVERLRIALEAKHVMEDEEEEDDD
;
A
#
# COMPACT_ATOMS: atom_id res chain seq x y z
N MET A 1 33.35 -41.27 12.45
CA MET A 1 34.52 -41.68 13.25
C MET A 1 35.34 -40.45 13.58
N SER A 2 35.82 -40.29 14.82
CA SER A 2 36.70 -39.18 15.20
C SER A 2 38.15 -39.51 14.85
N THR A 3 38.87 -38.55 14.27
CA THR A 3 40.27 -38.71 13.85
C THR A 3 41.26 -38.45 14.99
N CYS A 4 40.97 -38.96 16.19
CA CYS A 4 41.75 -38.73 17.40
C CYS A 4 43.04 -39.58 17.44
N TYR A 5 43.97 -39.28 16.54
CA TYR A 5 45.24 -39.99 16.43
C TYR A 5 46.20 -39.55 17.55
N LYS A 6 46.17 -40.26 18.69
CA LYS A 6 47.25 -40.22 19.66
C LYS A 6 48.49 -40.87 19.03
N SER A 7 49.43 -40.05 18.57
CA SER A 7 50.74 -40.57 18.19
C SER A 7 51.49 -41.05 19.44
N ASN A 8 52.32 -42.08 19.31
CA ASN A 8 53.12 -42.61 20.43
C ASN A 8 54.30 -41.67 20.84
N PHE A 9 54.36 -40.44 20.30
CA PHE A 9 55.45 -39.48 20.52
C PHE A 9 54.91 -38.06 20.76
N TRP A 10 54.66 -37.75 22.05
CA TRP A 10 54.57 -36.41 22.66
C TRP A 10 53.66 -35.33 22.03
N SER A 11 52.92 -35.66 20.98
CA SER A 11 52.16 -34.73 20.15
C SER A 11 50.72 -35.19 20.01
N SER A 12 49.79 -34.30 20.38
CA SER A 12 48.35 -34.49 20.19
C SER A 12 47.85 -33.60 19.06
N TYR A 13 46.77 -34.04 18.41
CA TYR A 13 46.12 -33.32 17.32
C TYR A 13 44.68 -32.98 17.73
N ALA A 14 44.26 -31.76 17.43
CA ALA A 14 42.98 -31.19 17.87
C ALA A 14 42.12 -30.68 16.71
N ASP A 15 40.80 -30.92 16.81
CA ASP A 15 39.80 -30.45 15.86
C ASP A 15 39.19 -29.12 16.35
N ILE A 16 39.41 -28.01 15.63
CA ILE A 16 39.04 -26.66 16.08
C ILE A 16 37.64 -26.26 15.58
N GLU A 17 36.67 -26.11 16.49
CA GLU A 17 35.34 -25.60 16.16
C GLU A 17 35.32 -24.06 16.20
N ILE A 18 35.29 -23.41 15.03
CA ILE A 18 35.34 -21.95 14.90
C ILE A 18 33.99 -21.24 15.10
N ALA A 19 32.85 -21.94 15.09
CA ALA A 19 31.56 -21.34 15.43
C ALA A 19 31.42 -20.99 16.93
N ARG A 20 32.35 -21.45 17.79
CA ARG A 20 32.32 -21.15 19.23
C ARG A 20 32.45 -19.64 19.50
N ASN A 21 31.47 -19.10 20.21
CA ASN A 21 31.44 -17.72 20.73
C ASN A 21 31.38 -17.69 22.29
N ASP A 22 31.75 -18.80 22.95
CA ASP A 22 31.78 -19.00 24.40
C ASP A 22 32.84 -18.11 25.09
N LEU A 23 32.57 -16.80 25.20
CA LEU A 23 33.53 -15.77 25.63
C LEU A 23 34.25 -16.11 26.94
N GLY A 24 35.59 -16.09 26.92
CA GLY A 24 36.43 -16.24 28.11
C GLY A 24 36.49 -17.66 28.68
N LYS A 25 36.07 -18.68 27.92
CA LYS A 25 36.10 -20.09 28.34
C LYS A 25 37.12 -20.89 27.55
N THR A 26 37.58 -21.99 28.14
CA THR A 26 38.14 -23.09 27.36
C THR A 26 37.01 -24.02 26.92
N TYR A 27 37.19 -24.73 25.81
CA TYR A 27 36.34 -25.84 25.41
C TYR A 27 37.19 -27.08 25.10
N LYS A 28 36.53 -28.24 24.99
CA LYS A 28 37.18 -29.49 24.58
C LYS A 28 36.68 -29.92 23.21
N ASP A 29 37.58 -30.50 22.42
CA ASP A 29 37.22 -31.21 21.19
C ASP A 29 36.77 -32.66 21.48
N SER A 30 36.46 -33.41 20.43
CA SER A 30 36.11 -34.84 20.51
C SER A 30 37.22 -35.75 21.02
N CYS A 31 38.45 -35.22 21.17
CA CYS A 31 39.62 -35.94 21.66
C CYS A 31 40.02 -35.51 23.09
N SER A 32 39.21 -34.65 23.73
CA SER A 32 39.46 -34.02 25.03
C SER A 32 40.67 -33.08 25.10
N ASN A 33 41.22 -32.64 23.96
CA ASN A 33 42.19 -31.54 23.93
C ASN A 33 41.51 -30.26 24.43
N VAL A 34 42.21 -29.46 25.24
CA VAL A 34 41.69 -28.19 25.75
C VAL A 34 42.11 -27.06 24.80
N ILE A 35 41.13 -26.28 24.33
CA ILE A 35 41.33 -25.12 23.46
C ILE A 35 40.90 -23.86 24.21
N SER A 36 41.77 -22.84 24.26
CA SER A 36 41.45 -21.51 24.79
C SER A 36 40.72 -20.68 23.74
N LEU A 37 39.62 -20.01 24.11
CA LEU A 37 38.90 -19.07 23.25
C LEU A 37 39.07 -17.63 23.73
N GLU A 38 39.93 -16.88 23.05
CA GLU A 38 40.27 -15.51 23.39
C GLU A 38 39.62 -14.50 22.41
N ASN A 39 39.10 -13.40 22.94
CA ASN A 39 38.68 -12.25 22.12
C ASN A 39 39.92 -11.55 21.57
N GLY A 40 40.17 -11.67 20.27
CA GLY A 40 41.21 -10.91 19.60
C GLY A 40 40.77 -9.46 19.38
N LYS A 41 41.72 -8.52 19.36
CA LYS A 41 41.45 -7.15 18.91
C LYS A 41 40.88 -7.19 17.48
N PRO A 42 39.71 -6.57 17.20
CA PRO A 42 39.19 -6.51 15.85
C PRO A 42 40.18 -5.82 14.89
N PRO A 43 40.32 -6.30 13.65
CA PRO A 43 41.19 -5.65 12.66
C PRO A 43 40.65 -4.27 12.23
N ALA A 44 39.33 -4.09 12.24
CA ALA A 44 38.65 -2.83 11.93
C ALA A 44 37.27 -2.76 12.62
N THR A 45 36.69 -1.57 12.67
CA THR A 45 35.30 -1.34 13.09
C THR A 45 34.31 -2.11 12.20
N GLY A 46 33.26 -2.67 12.79
CA GLY A 46 32.27 -3.50 12.08
C GLY A 46 32.62 -5.00 12.00
N TYR A 47 33.72 -5.42 12.62
CA TYR A 47 34.18 -6.81 12.66
C TYR A 47 34.45 -7.26 14.11
N LYS A 48 34.55 -8.57 14.32
CA LYS A 48 35.01 -9.19 15.56
C LYS A 48 35.98 -10.34 15.25
N ARG A 49 36.86 -10.65 16.20
CA ARG A 49 37.94 -11.63 16.06
C ARG A 49 37.94 -12.59 17.24
N TYR A 50 38.02 -13.88 16.95
CA TYR A 50 38.26 -14.92 17.95
C TYR A 50 39.59 -15.62 17.66
N ASN A 51 40.31 -15.96 18.73
CA ASN A 51 41.56 -16.70 18.69
C ASN A 51 41.38 -18.02 19.46
N HIS A 52 41.41 -19.13 18.73
CA HIS A 52 41.33 -20.49 19.27
C HIS A 52 42.77 -20.99 19.43
N LEU A 53 43.28 -21.01 20.67
CA LEU A 53 44.68 -21.29 20.95
C LEU A 53 44.85 -22.64 21.66
N LEU A 54 45.84 -23.42 21.21
CA LEU A 54 46.16 -24.74 21.75
C LEU A 54 47.27 -24.69 22.82
N PHE A 55 47.34 -25.75 23.62
CA PHE A 55 48.49 -26.02 24.50
C PHE A 55 49.78 -26.26 23.68
N PRO A 56 50.98 -25.97 24.22
CA PRO A 56 52.22 -25.89 23.41
C PRO A 56 52.62 -27.15 22.63
N TRP A 57 52.14 -28.33 23.02
CA TRP A 57 52.40 -29.64 22.41
C TRP A 57 51.20 -30.20 21.62
N VAL A 58 50.15 -29.41 21.42
CA VAL A 58 48.94 -29.79 20.68
C VAL A 58 48.88 -29.01 19.37
N TYR A 59 48.59 -29.70 18.27
CA TYR A 59 48.58 -29.16 16.92
C TYR A 59 47.19 -29.22 16.31
N ILE A 60 46.90 -28.33 15.36
CA ILE A 60 45.61 -28.30 14.65
C ILE A 60 45.58 -29.45 13.65
N ASN A 61 44.61 -30.35 13.79
CA ASN A 61 44.32 -31.40 12.81
C ASN A 61 43.52 -30.84 11.62
N ASP A 62 42.46 -30.12 11.97
CA ASP A 62 41.25 -29.93 11.18
C ASP A 62 40.51 -28.69 11.74
N VAL A 63 39.76 -27.99 10.88
CA VAL A 63 38.94 -26.84 11.26
C VAL A 63 37.49 -27.15 10.94
N LYS A 64 36.59 -26.92 11.90
CA LYS A 64 35.17 -27.19 11.78
C LYS A 64 34.35 -25.94 12.02
N HIS A 65 33.23 -25.82 11.31
CA HIS A 65 32.23 -24.78 11.53
C HIS A 65 30.88 -25.46 11.69
N ASN A 66 30.21 -25.26 12.83
CA ASN A 66 28.97 -25.97 13.19
C ASN A 66 29.10 -27.51 13.13
N ASN A 67 30.28 -28.04 13.48
CA ASN A 67 30.75 -29.43 13.38
C ASN A 67 31.11 -29.90 11.95
N GLU A 68 30.88 -29.11 10.90
CA GLU A 68 31.24 -29.48 9.52
C GLU A 68 32.69 -29.14 9.18
N ARG A 69 33.39 -30.12 8.61
CA ARG A 69 34.80 -29.98 8.17
C ARG A 69 34.96 -28.91 7.10
N GLN A 70 35.82 -27.95 7.37
CA GLN A 70 36.21 -26.92 6.42
C GLN A 70 37.23 -27.49 5.43
N ARG A 71 36.79 -27.62 4.18
CA ARG A 71 37.59 -28.11 3.06
C ARG A 71 38.74 -27.14 2.78
N GLU A 72 39.81 -27.63 2.17
CA GLU A 72 41.11 -26.97 2.02
C GLU A 72 41.83 -26.57 3.34
N LEU A 73 41.16 -26.54 4.49
CA LEU A 73 41.73 -26.41 5.84
C LEU A 73 42.00 -27.80 6.49
N ILE A 74 42.24 -28.81 5.65
CA ILE A 74 42.45 -30.21 6.05
C ILE A 74 43.95 -30.55 6.08
N GLY A 75 44.35 -31.51 6.93
CA GLY A 75 45.72 -32.05 6.97
C GLY A 75 46.75 -31.12 7.63
N LEU A 76 46.25 -30.19 8.46
CA LEU A 76 47.04 -29.11 9.06
C LEU A 76 48.08 -29.60 10.08
N GLY A 77 47.91 -30.81 10.63
CA GLY A 77 48.82 -31.38 11.62
C GLY A 77 50.26 -31.49 11.11
N SER A 78 50.43 -31.81 9.82
CA SER A 78 51.73 -31.86 9.13
C SER A 78 52.50 -30.54 9.12
N LYS A 79 51.83 -29.41 9.36
CA LYS A 79 52.38 -28.04 9.26
C LYS A 79 52.61 -27.39 10.62
N GLY A 80 52.35 -28.10 11.72
CA GLY A 80 52.68 -27.65 13.08
C GLY A 80 51.90 -26.41 13.58
N TYR A 81 50.74 -26.08 12.99
CA TYR A 81 49.92 -24.95 13.43
C TYR A 81 49.37 -25.15 14.86
N LYS A 82 49.40 -24.08 15.68
CA LYS A 82 49.04 -24.08 17.12
C LYS A 82 47.92 -23.09 17.48
N GLY A 83 47.42 -22.31 16.53
CA GLY A 83 46.29 -21.41 16.75
C GLY A 83 45.52 -21.10 15.47
N VAL A 84 44.20 -20.90 15.63
CA VAL A 84 43.29 -20.42 14.59
C VAL A 84 42.73 -19.07 15.01
N THR A 85 43.00 -18.03 14.24
CA THR A 85 42.18 -16.81 14.25
C THR A 85 40.99 -17.01 13.31
N VAL A 86 39.80 -16.59 13.71
CA VAL A 86 38.65 -16.43 12.83
C VAL A 86 38.07 -15.01 12.97
N ILE A 87 37.63 -14.44 11.85
CA ILE A 87 37.10 -13.07 11.76
C ILE A 87 35.67 -13.12 11.22
N TYR A 88 34.75 -12.44 11.91
CA TYR A 88 33.34 -12.31 11.57
C TYR A 88 32.94 -10.84 11.45
N TRP A 89 31.77 -10.54 10.89
CA TRP A 89 31.13 -9.24 11.12
C TRP A 89 30.74 -9.08 12.60
N SER A 90 30.77 -7.85 13.12
CA SER A 90 30.45 -7.61 14.55
C SER A 90 28.99 -7.93 14.89
N TYR A 91 28.08 -7.82 13.91
CA TYR A 91 26.65 -8.11 14.01
C TYR A 91 26.27 -9.57 13.70
N ASP A 92 27.25 -10.43 13.37
CA ASP A 92 27.07 -11.88 13.22
C ASP A 92 27.23 -12.56 14.59
N HIS A 93 26.30 -12.32 15.52
CA HIS A 93 26.46 -12.68 16.94
C HIS A 93 26.72 -14.18 17.17
N ASP A 94 26.01 -15.04 16.43
CA ASP A 94 26.08 -16.50 16.54
C ASP A 94 27.14 -17.15 15.61
N ASN A 95 28.08 -16.34 15.08
CA ASN A 95 29.27 -16.79 14.32
C ASN A 95 28.93 -17.63 13.07
N LEU A 96 27.93 -17.21 12.29
CA LEU A 96 27.35 -18.00 11.20
C LEU A 96 28.10 -17.89 9.87
N LEU A 97 28.77 -16.75 9.60
CA LEU A 97 29.47 -16.50 8.34
C LEU A 97 30.93 -16.07 8.59
N PRO A 98 31.85 -17.04 8.81
CA PRO A 98 33.26 -16.74 9.01
C PRO A 98 33.86 -16.14 7.73
N LEU A 99 34.39 -14.92 7.83
CA LEU A 99 34.89 -14.14 6.70
C LEU A 99 36.28 -14.59 6.29
N LEU A 100 37.18 -14.66 7.28
CA LEU A 100 38.58 -15.02 7.13
C LEU A 100 38.98 -15.98 8.25
N VAL A 101 39.83 -16.95 7.91
CA VAL A 101 40.51 -17.84 8.87
C VAL A 101 42.01 -17.64 8.72
N GLY A 102 42.71 -17.41 9.84
CA GLY A 102 44.17 -17.24 9.92
C GLY A 102 44.82 -18.35 10.74
N LEU A 103 45.70 -19.14 10.13
CA LEU A 103 46.42 -20.22 10.80
C LEU A 103 47.83 -19.77 11.22
N THR A 104 48.21 -20.02 12.48
CA THR A 104 49.52 -19.60 13.04
C THR A 104 50.26 -20.74 13.75
N THR A 105 51.58 -20.74 13.65
CA THR A 105 52.50 -21.67 14.36
C THR A 105 53.11 -21.05 15.63
N ASP A 106 53.22 -19.71 15.68
CA ASP A 106 53.99 -18.94 16.66
C ASP A 106 53.21 -17.79 17.34
N LYS A 107 51.90 -17.67 17.04
CA LYS A 107 50.99 -16.56 17.41
C LYS A 107 51.31 -15.19 16.79
N LYS A 108 52.37 -15.06 15.98
CA LYS A 108 52.82 -13.80 15.35
C LYS A 108 52.55 -13.78 13.84
N ASN A 109 52.87 -14.88 13.17
CA ASN A 109 52.74 -15.05 11.73
C ASN A 109 51.47 -15.86 11.42
N TYR A 110 50.58 -15.29 10.59
CA TYR A 110 49.30 -15.90 10.21
C TYR A 110 49.26 -16.14 8.70
N THR A 111 48.84 -17.33 8.29
CA THR A 111 48.44 -17.61 6.91
C THR A 111 46.94 -17.46 6.80
N TYR A 112 46.48 -16.43 6.09
CA TYR A 112 45.06 -16.13 5.93
C TYR A 112 44.41 -16.80 4.71
N TYR A 113 43.15 -17.21 4.91
CA TYR A 113 42.25 -17.83 3.96
C TYR A 113 40.90 -17.10 3.96
N GLU A 114 40.32 -16.92 2.77
CA GLU A 114 39.01 -16.33 2.50
C GLU A 114 38.01 -17.44 2.12
N LYS A 115 36.78 -17.39 2.66
CA LYS A 115 35.77 -18.42 2.37
C LYS A 115 35.31 -18.30 0.92
N SER A 116 35.42 -19.37 0.14
CA SER A 116 34.84 -19.45 -1.21
C SER A 116 33.44 -20.08 -1.12
N GLY A 117 32.44 -19.44 -1.73
CA GLY A 117 31.06 -19.94 -1.74
C GLY A 117 30.41 -19.96 -0.34
N TYR A 118 30.22 -18.79 0.27
CA TYR A 118 29.87 -18.61 1.68
C TYR A 118 28.71 -19.47 2.24
N TYR A 119 27.73 -19.84 1.41
CA TYR A 119 26.44 -20.42 1.83
C TYR A 119 26.32 -21.94 1.69
N LEU A 120 27.02 -22.53 0.72
CA LEU A 120 26.98 -23.98 0.41
C LEU A 120 28.39 -24.59 0.31
N GLY A 121 29.43 -23.75 0.28
CA GLY A 121 30.82 -24.15 0.26
C GLY A 121 31.41 -24.12 1.67
N ASN A 122 31.96 -25.26 2.09
CA ASN A 122 32.93 -25.30 3.18
C ASN A 122 34.36 -25.03 2.66
N SER A 123 34.52 -24.35 1.51
CA SER A 123 35.80 -24.22 0.80
C SER A 123 36.52 -22.91 1.10
N TRP A 124 37.86 -22.93 0.99
CA TRP A 124 38.73 -21.85 1.47
C TRP A 124 39.89 -21.53 0.52
N LYS A 125 39.98 -20.28 0.07
CA LYS A 125 41.05 -19.77 -0.79
C LYS A 125 42.14 -19.07 0.04
N ARG A 126 43.39 -19.51 -0.06
CA ARG A 126 44.54 -18.80 0.55
C ARG A 126 44.72 -17.43 -0.11
N ILE A 127 44.81 -16.36 0.69
CA ILE A 127 44.88 -14.97 0.18
C ILE A 127 46.25 -14.29 0.35
N GLY A 128 47.17 -14.86 1.14
CA GLY A 128 48.55 -14.36 1.29
C GLY A 128 48.69 -13.03 2.05
N THR A 129 47.58 -12.40 2.40
CA THR A 129 47.43 -11.11 3.07
C THR A 129 48.14 -11.07 4.43
N LYS A 130 48.85 -9.96 4.70
CA LYS A 130 49.46 -9.66 6.00
C LYS A 130 48.45 -9.08 6.99
N GLU A 131 48.75 -9.17 8.28
CA GLU A 131 47.90 -8.65 9.37
C GLU A 131 47.44 -7.20 9.15
N ALA A 132 48.34 -6.32 8.71
CA ALA A 132 48.04 -4.90 8.45
C ALA A 132 47.14 -4.64 7.23
N GLU A 133 46.98 -5.63 6.33
CA GLU A 133 46.19 -5.53 5.11
C GLU A 133 44.75 -6.05 5.30
N LEU A 134 44.47 -6.75 6.41
CA LEU A 134 43.15 -7.28 6.77
C LEU A 134 42.02 -6.22 6.71
N PRO A 135 42.19 -4.97 7.18
CA PRO A 135 41.13 -3.96 7.12
C PRO A 135 40.68 -3.68 5.67
N LYS A 136 41.63 -3.63 4.73
CA LYS A 136 41.36 -3.44 3.31
C LYS A 136 40.63 -4.66 2.74
N LYS A 137 41.15 -5.87 2.98
CA LYS A 137 40.59 -7.11 2.45
C LYS A 137 39.19 -7.43 3.02
N LEU A 138 38.91 -7.10 4.27
CA LEU A 138 37.57 -7.21 4.87
C LEU A 138 36.59 -6.19 4.28
N LYS A 139 37.05 -4.97 3.97
CA LYS A 139 36.25 -4.00 3.21
C LYS A 139 35.95 -4.49 1.79
N GLU A 140 36.92 -5.10 1.10
CA GLU A 140 36.72 -5.74 -0.21
C GLU A 140 35.68 -6.87 -0.14
N ILE A 141 35.81 -7.80 0.83
CA ILE A 141 34.85 -8.89 1.07
C ILE A 141 33.44 -8.33 1.28
N SER A 142 33.27 -7.41 2.24
CA SER A 142 31.95 -6.82 2.55
C SER A 142 31.38 -6.01 1.37
N SER A 143 32.21 -5.35 0.56
CA SER A 143 31.74 -4.66 -0.65
C SER A 143 31.30 -5.63 -1.75
N SER A 144 31.82 -6.86 -1.74
CA SER A 144 31.46 -7.94 -2.68
C SER A 144 30.28 -8.80 -2.22
N ARG A 145 29.71 -8.52 -1.04
CA ARG A 145 28.61 -9.29 -0.43
C ARG A 145 27.41 -8.38 -0.15
N LYS A 146 26.57 -8.20 -1.16
CA LYS A 146 25.29 -7.45 -1.08
C LYS A 146 24.09 -8.33 -0.71
N ASP A 147 24.35 -9.63 -0.57
CA ASP A 147 23.47 -10.76 -0.31
C ASP A 147 23.38 -11.08 1.20
N VAL A 148 24.35 -10.67 2.00
CA VAL A 148 24.22 -10.65 3.46
C VAL A 148 23.75 -9.28 3.90
N ILE A 149 22.65 -9.21 4.66
CA ILE A 149 22.20 -7.95 5.25
C ILE A 149 22.04 -8.02 6.77
N SER A 150 22.17 -6.87 7.41
CA SER A 150 21.73 -6.63 8.79
C SER A 150 20.71 -5.49 8.72
N ILE A 151 19.49 -5.76 9.19
CA ILE A 151 18.33 -4.88 8.95
C ILE A 151 18.39 -3.70 9.92
N ARG A 152 18.27 -2.47 9.42
CA ARG A 152 18.18 -1.25 10.24
C ARG A 152 16.74 -0.74 10.30
N LEU A 153 16.29 -0.37 11.49
CA LEU A 153 14.88 -0.47 11.90
C LEU A 153 14.03 0.83 11.88
N HIS A 154 14.35 1.86 11.08
CA HIS A 154 13.73 3.20 11.25
C HIS A 154 12.85 3.68 10.07
N ALA A 155 11.64 4.21 10.40
CA ALA A 155 10.78 5.16 9.66
C ALA A 155 10.20 4.76 8.27
N THR A 156 8.98 5.14 7.84
CA THR A 156 7.69 5.61 8.45
C THR A 156 6.55 5.20 7.47
N THR A 157 5.23 5.13 7.73
CA THR A 157 4.31 5.42 8.86
C THR A 157 3.02 4.54 8.72
N GLY A 158 2.09 4.54 9.69
CA GLY A 158 0.78 3.82 9.62
C GLY A 158 0.41 3.08 10.92
N ASN A 159 -0.89 2.85 11.20
CA ASN A 159 -1.39 2.34 12.50
C ASN A 159 -0.61 1.14 13.08
N LEU A 160 -0.17 0.23 12.21
CA LEU A 160 0.99 -0.63 12.43
C LEU A 160 1.95 -0.36 11.26
N GLN A 161 3.19 0.03 11.56
CA GLN A 161 4.19 0.43 10.57
C GLN A 161 4.94 -0.83 10.11
N LYS A 162 4.85 -1.18 8.82
CA LYS A 162 5.51 -2.37 8.24
C LYS A 162 6.64 -1.94 7.31
N TYR A 163 7.89 -2.10 7.74
CA TYR A 163 9.07 -1.78 6.93
C TYR A 163 9.54 -3.00 6.17
N VAL A 164 9.36 -2.99 4.85
CA VAL A 164 9.75 -4.09 3.96
C VAL A 164 11.13 -3.80 3.39
N HIS A 165 12.11 -4.61 3.80
CA HIS A 165 13.46 -4.61 3.26
C HIS A 165 13.53 -5.66 2.14
N THR A 166 13.72 -5.18 0.91
CA THR A 166 14.04 -6.01 -0.26
C THR A 166 15.49 -5.75 -0.71
N PRO A 167 16.29 -6.80 -0.95
CA PRO A 167 17.61 -6.68 -1.55
C PRO A 167 17.53 -6.34 -3.05
N ASP A 168 18.57 -5.71 -3.60
CA ASP A 168 18.73 -5.54 -5.07
C ASP A 168 19.01 -6.88 -5.78
N LEU A 169 19.57 -7.85 -5.05
CA LEU A 169 19.74 -9.23 -5.47
C LEU A 169 18.45 -10.01 -5.22
N LEU A 170 18.21 -11.13 -5.93
CA LEU A 170 16.93 -11.85 -5.85
C LEU A 170 16.62 -12.47 -4.48
N ALA A 171 17.61 -12.58 -3.59
CA ALA A 171 17.42 -12.98 -2.20
C ALA A 171 18.57 -12.44 -1.31
N MET A 172 18.39 -12.58 0.00
CA MET A 172 19.35 -12.22 1.04
C MET A 172 19.34 -13.21 2.22
N ILE A 173 20.41 -13.16 3.03
CA ILE A 173 20.48 -13.80 4.35
C ILE A 173 20.44 -12.72 5.41
N VAL A 174 19.58 -12.92 6.42
CA VAL A 174 19.38 -11.99 7.55
C VAL A 174 20.05 -12.57 8.79
N LEU A 175 21.17 -11.98 9.23
CA LEU A 175 21.91 -12.45 10.41
C LEU A 175 21.36 -11.89 11.72
N SER A 176 20.85 -10.65 11.69
CA SER A 176 20.40 -9.88 12.84
C SER A 176 19.64 -8.63 12.41
N THR A 177 18.87 -8.04 13.32
CA THR A 177 18.28 -6.69 13.17
C THR A 177 18.98 -5.74 14.13
N ASN A 178 19.38 -4.54 13.70
CA ASN A 178 19.98 -3.53 14.57
C ASN A 178 18.95 -2.48 15.00
N ASP A 179 18.77 -2.32 16.30
CA ASP A 179 18.08 -1.19 16.92
C ASP A 179 19.10 -0.10 17.34
N VAL A 180 18.70 0.82 18.23
CA VAL A 180 19.59 1.85 18.79
C VAL A 180 20.56 1.34 19.86
N ASN A 181 20.32 0.14 20.40
CA ASN A 181 21.08 -0.48 21.50
C ASN A 181 22.10 -1.52 21.00
N GLY A 182 21.84 -2.13 19.84
CA GLY A 182 22.75 -3.06 19.17
C GLY A 182 22.05 -4.01 18.20
N GLY A 183 22.71 -5.12 17.89
CA GLY A 183 22.12 -6.21 17.12
C GLY A 183 21.28 -7.13 17.99
N ILE A 184 20.04 -7.39 17.58
CA ILE A 184 19.16 -8.43 18.10
C ILE A 184 19.36 -9.68 17.21
N PRO A 185 20.06 -10.72 17.69
CA PRO A 185 20.24 -11.95 16.94
C PRO A 185 19.04 -12.88 17.04
N PHE A 186 19.08 -13.99 16.31
CA PHE A 186 18.06 -15.03 16.39
C PHE A 186 18.42 -16.12 17.42
N TYR A 187 17.45 -16.97 17.73
CA TYR A 187 17.64 -18.19 18.52
C TYR A 187 17.87 -19.45 17.64
N VAL A 188 17.49 -19.38 16.36
CA VAL A 188 17.49 -20.52 15.43
C VAL A 188 18.86 -20.69 14.78
N LYS A 189 19.36 -21.93 14.67
CA LYS A 189 20.67 -22.23 14.04
C LYS A 189 20.65 -22.24 12.51
N ASN A 190 19.48 -22.43 11.91
CA ASN A 190 19.32 -22.65 10.46
C ASN A 190 19.05 -21.33 9.70
N LEU A 191 19.84 -20.28 9.95
CA LEU A 191 19.62 -18.95 9.32
C LEU A 191 20.15 -18.81 7.89
N LEU A 192 20.78 -19.85 7.31
CA LEU A 192 21.30 -19.78 5.93
C LEU A 192 20.20 -19.88 4.85
N THR A 193 18.93 -19.92 5.24
CA THR A 193 17.78 -19.73 4.35
C THR A 193 17.87 -18.39 3.63
N HIS A 194 17.67 -18.43 2.31
CA HIS A 194 17.63 -17.24 1.47
C HIS A 194 16.19 -16.69 1.43
N TYR A 195 16.02 -15.43 1.81
CA TYR A 195 14.73 -14.73 1.84
C TYR A 195 14.65 -13.67 0.74
N VAL A 196 13.49 -13.52 0.13
CA VAL A 196 13.22 -12.51 -0.91
C VAL A 196 12.94 -11.14 -0.29
N SER A 197 12.34 -11.11 0.91
CA SER A 197 12.14 -9.89 1.68
C SER A 197 12.10 -10.18 3.18
N ALA A 198 12.32 -9.13 3.98
CA ALA A 198 12.14 -9.14 5.41
C ALA A 198 11.32 -7.93 5.82
N SER A 199 10.26 -8.12 6.59
CA SER A 199 9.38 -7.04 7.05
C SER A 199 9.41 -6.92 8.56
N VAL A 200 9.58 -5.70 9.09
CA VAL A 200 9.53 -5.47 10.54
C VAL A 200 8.33 -4.61 10.89
N TYR A 201 7.59 -5.01 11.92
CA TYR A 201 6.33 -4.42 12.34
C TYR A 201 6.51 -3.59 13.61
N PHE A 202 6.06 -2.34 13.60
CA PHE A 202 6.10 -1.40 14.72
C PHE A 202 4.71 -0.84 15.01
N TRP A 203 4.56 -0.20 16.17
CA TRP A 203 3.37 0.56 16.51
C TRP A 203 3.51 2.02 16.06
N ASN A 204 2.43 2.64 15.57
CA ASN A 204 2.49 3.98 14.99
C ASN A 204 3.05 5.07 15.92
N GLU A 205 2.79 4.94 17.22
CA GLU A 205 3.23 5.88 18.25
C GLU A 205 4.64 5.56 18.81
N ASP A 206 5.27 4.47 18.34
CA ASP A 206 6.71 4.21 18.55
C ASP A 206 7.52 4.93 17.46
N GLN A 207 7.47 6.26 17.47
CA GLN A 207 8.04 7.13 16.42
C GLN A 207 9.55 6.89 16.16
N ASN A 208 10.30 6.49 17.19
CA ASN A 208 11.73 6.17 17.08
C ASN A 208 11.99 4.76 16.53
N ASN A 209 10.97 3.90 16.52
CA ASN A 209 11.05 2.49 16.16
C ASN A 209 12.00 1.71 17.09
N GLU A 210 11.88 1.94 18.40
CA GLU A 210 12.68 1.28 19.44
C GLU A 210 12.13 -0.11 19.82
N ARG A 211 10.85 -0.35 19.55
CA ARG A 211 10.08 -1.46 20.13
C ARG A 211 9.39 -2.30 19.04
N PRO A 212 10.18 -2.96 18.17
CA PRO A 212 9.63 -3.85 17.13
C PRO A 212 8.74 -4.94 17.73
N LEU A 213 7.59 -5.17 17.10
CA LEU A 213 6.57 -6.12 17.53
C LEU A 213 6.82 -7.51 16.95
N LEU A 214 7.04 -7.58 15.63
CA LEU A 214 7.31 -8.80 14.87
C LEU A 214 8.33 -8.55 13.77
N LEU A 215 9.04 -9.62 13.40
CA LEU A 215 9.85 -9.74 12.19
C LEU A 215 9.26 -10.86 11.32
N GLU A 216 9.01 -10.57 10.05
CA GLU A 216 8.58 -11.51 9.02
C GLU A 216 9.74 -11.70 8.05
N LEU A 217 10.10 -12.94 7.74
CA LEU A 217 11.06 -13.28 6.69
C LEU A 217 10.32 -14.09 5.61
N TYR A 218 10.34 -13.63 4.37
CA TYR A 218 9.54 -14.23 3.28
C TYR A 218 10.44 -14.93 2.26
N HIS A 219 10.16 -16.21 1.96
CA HIS A 219 10.89 -17.03 0.99
C HIS A 219 9.96 -17.89 0.11
N GLY A 220 8.83 -17.32 -0.32
CA GLY A 220 7.71 -18.04 -0.93
C GLY A 220 6.57 -18.28 0.06
N ALA A 221 6.91 -18.53 1.32
CA ALA A 221 6.03 -18.41 2.49
C ALA A 221 6.58 -17.38 3.49
N SER A 222 5.71 -16.77 4.29
CA SER A 222 6.09 -15.88 5.39
C SER A 222 6.40 -16.68 6.66
N VAL A 223 7.59 -16.48 7.22
CA VAL A 223 8.04 -17.05 8.49
C VAL A 223 8.19 -15.92 9.50
N TYR A 224 7.48 -16.00 10.63
CA TYR A 224 7.45 -14.92 11.61
C TYR A 224 8.28 -15.22 12.85
N PHE A 225 8.78 -14.14 13.46
CA PHE A 225 9.62 -14.14 14.64
C PHE A 225 9.13 -13.08 15.64
N LYS A 226 9.29 -13.38 16.93
CA LYS A 226 9.07 -12.50 18.08
C LYS A 226 10.35 -12.25 18.83
N ILE A 227 10.44 -11.11 19.51
CA ILE A 227 11.48 -10.90 20.51
C ILE A 227 11.13 -11.63 21.81
N THR A 228 12.10 -12.32 22.40
CA THR A 228 12.00 -13.03 23.68
C THR A 228 11.46 -12.16 24.83
N PRO A 229 10.99 -12.78 25.94
CA PRO A 229 10.58 -12.03 27.15
C PRO A 229 11.64 -11.08 27.69
N ASP A 230 12.92 -11.43 27.57
CA ASP A 230 14.06 -10.63 28.06
C ASP A 230 14.56 -9.56 27.08
N GLY A 231 13.93 -9.44 25.90
CA GLY A 231 14.27 -8.43 24.88
C GLY A 231 15.42 -8.79 23.93
N LYS A 232 16.12 -9.92 24.13
CA LYS A 232 17.47 -10.12 23.55
C LYS A 232 17.56 -10.95 22.27
N LYS A 233 16.55 -11.75 21.91
CA LYS A 233 16.63 -12.64 20.73
C LYS A 233 15.33 -12.73 19.94
N TRP A 234 15.43 -12.91 18.63
CA TRP A 234 14.34 -13.34 17.76
C TRP A 234 14.13 -14.85 17.85
N ILE A 235 12.98 -15.27 18.37
CA ILE A 235 12.47 -16.64 18.35
C ILE A 235 11.43 -16.80 17.22
N ASN A 236 11.49 -17.91 16.51
CA ASN A 236 10.45 -18.30 15.55
C ASN A 236 9.14 -18.60 16.31
N ASP A 237 7.99 -18.24 15.75
CA ASP A 237 6.68 -18.51 16.36
C ASP A 237 5.65 -18.91 15.29
N ASN A 238 4.65 -19.72 15.68
CA ASN A 238 3.60 -20.29 14.82
C ASN A 238 2.51 -19.25 14.49
N ILE A 239 2.95 -18.10 14.00
CA ILE A 239 2.11 -17.00 13.56
C ILE A 239 1.70 -17.26 12.10
N THR A 240 0.46 -16.95 11.77
CA THR A 240 -0.12 -17.12 10.45
C THR A 240 -0.89 -15.86 10.07
N THR A 241 -1.16 -15.67 8.77
CA THR A 241 -1.91 -14.50 8.27
C THR A 241 -3.28 -14.34 8.93
N SER A 242 -3.91 -15.42 9.40
CA SER A 242 -5.18 -15.39 10.13
C SER A 242 -5.06 -15.02 11.62
N ASN A 243 -3.88 -15.17 12.25
CA ASN A 243 -3.67 -14.86 13.66
C ASN A 243 -2.76 -13.65 13.93
N ILE A 244 -2.08 -13.12 12.90
CA ILE A 244 -1.08 -12.05 13.00
C ILE A 244 -1.59 -10.79 13.71
N ASN A 245 -2.84 -10.37 13.48
CA ASN A 245 -3.41 -9.18 14.11
C ASN A 245 -3.53 -9.34 15.64
N ARG A 246 -4.05 -10.48 16.11
CA ARG A 246 -4.11 -10.83 17.55
C ARG A 246 -2.72 -10.86 18.18
N VAL A 247 -1.72 -11.29 17.41
CA VAL A 247 -0.33 -11.36 17.84
C VAL A 247 0.31 -9.96 17.91
N LEU A 248 0.12 -9.10 16.90
CA LEU A 248 0.59 -7.72 16.93
C LEU A 248 -0.05 -6.95 18.08
N ASP A 249 -1.37 -7.11 18.28
CA ASP A 249 -2.11 -6.54 19.41
C ASP A 249 -1.56 -7.03 20.78
N LYS A 250 -1.07 -8.27 20.88
CA LYS A 250 -0.44 -8.84 22.09
C LYS A 250 0.94 -8.23 22.34
N GLU A 251 1.80 -8.26 21.34
CA GLU A 251 3.15 -7.71 21.47
C GLU A 251 3.10 -6.19 21.71
N ASN A 252 2.07 -5.49 21.21
CA ASN A 252 1.90 -4.06 21.45
C ASN A 252 1.50 -3.74 22.90
N CYS A 253 0.60 -4.51 23.51
CA CYS A 253 0.38 -4.43 24.97
C CYS A 253 1.69 -4.74 25.73
N ARG A 254 2.38 -5.84 25.39
CA ARG A 254 3.58 -6.29 26.11
C ARG A 254 4.75 -5.32 26.04
N ARG A 255 5.04 -4.74 24.86
CA ARG A 255 6.24 -3.93 24.62
C ARG A 255 6.00 -2.41 24.73
N ASN A 256 4.79 -1.95 24.43
CA ASN A 256 4.46 -0.51 24.40
C ASN A 256 3.46 -0.08 25.48
N GLY A 257 2.81 -1.00 26.20
CA GLY A 257 1.69 -0.66 27.09
C GLY A 257 0.45 -0.18 26.31
N ALA A 258 0.33 -0.54 25.04
CA ALA A 258 -0.78 -0.11 24.19
C ALA A 258 -1.95 -1.12 24.27
N HIS A 259 -3.08 -0.67 24.82
CA HIS A 259 -4.22 -1.52 25.17
C HIS A 259 -5.36 -1.47 24.14
N GLN A 260 -6.29 -2.43 24.25
CA GLN A 260 -7.58 -2.41 23.55
C GLN A 260 -8.67 -2.00 24.52
N ILE A 261 -9.38 -0.92 24.19
CA ILE A 261 -10.39 -0.28 25.03
C ILE A 261 -11.79 -0.60 24.49
N ASP A 262 -12.70 -1.00 25.39
CA ASP A 262 -14.12 -1.19 25.10
C ASP A 262 -14.87 0.11 25.41
N ILE A 263 -15.16 0.88 24.38
CA ILE A 263 -15.86 2.17 24.49
C ILE A 263 -17.37 1.99 24.73
N SER A 264 -17.88 0.77 24.88
CA SER A 264 -19.26 0.53 25.32
C SER A 264 -19.46 0.53 26.85
N LYS A 265 -18.39 0.66 27.64
CA LYS A 265 -18.49 0.67 29.11
C LYS A 265 -18.89 2.06 29.60
N ASN A 266 -20.19 2.29 29.69
CA ASN A 266 -20.86 3.50 30.17
C ASN A 266 -21.22 3.46 31.67
N VAL A 267 -20.85 2.40 32.38
CA VAL A 267 -21.06 2.23 33.84
C VAL A 267 -19.72 2.12 34.55
N SER A 268 -19.67 2.53 35.83
CA SER A 268 -18.48 2.46 36.68
C SER A 268 -18.17 1.01 37.10
N ASN A 269 -17.67 0.22 36.15
CA ASN A 269 -17.26 -1.16 36.33
C ASN A 269 -15.99 -1.42 35.50
N ASP A 270 -14.89 -1.65 36.21
CA ASP A 270 -13.59 -1.92 35.63
C ASP A 270 -13.59 -3.16 34.73
N TYR A 271 -12.66 -3.19 33.77
CA TYR A 271 -12.47 -4.36 32.92
C TYR A 271 -11.00 -4.54 32.52
N LYS A 272 -10.59 -5.79 32.31
CA LYS A 272 -9.28 -6.07 31.72
C LYS A 272 -9.25 -5.64 30.25
N CYS A 273 -8.11 -5.12 29.81
CA CYS A 273 -7.82 -4.89 28.39
C CYS A 273 -8.32 -6.05 27.51
N LEU A 274 -8.99 -5.76 26.39
CA LEU A 274 -9.68 -6.76 25.55
C LEU A 274 -8.77 -7.79 24.87
N ASN A 275 -7.45 -7.71 25.08
CA ASN A 275 -6.52 -8.75 24.70
C ASN A 275 -6.33 -9.74 25.86
N PRO A 276 -6.71 -11.03 25.75
CA PRO A 276 -6.70 -11.99 26.86
C PRO A 276 -5.33 -12.19 27.55
N GLU A 277 -4.23 -11.86 26.87
CA GLU A 277 -2.87 -11.98 27.43
C GLU A 277 -2.39 -10.68 28.11
N CYS A 278 -3.23 -9.64 28.15
CA CYS A 278 -2.92 -8.31 28.67
C CYS A 278 -3.64 -8.06 30.00
N ASN A 279 -3.01 -8.43 31.12
CA ASN A 279 -3.62 -8.37 32.47
C ASN A 279 -3.73 -6.95 33.08
N VAL A 280 -3.79 -5.89 32.28
CA VAL A 280 -3.97 -4.51 32.77
C VAL A 280 -5.46 -4.24 33.00
N ASN A 281 -5.78 -3.70 34.18
CA ASN A 281 -7.12 -3.22 34.53
C ASN A 281 -7.33 -1.82 33.95
N ILE A 282 -8.44 -1.63 33.26
CA ILE A 282 -8.93 -0.33 32.80
C ILE A 282 -10.00 0.11 33.79
N GLU A 283 -9.69 1.15 34.57
CA GLU A 283 -10.63 1.76 35.51
C GLU A 283 -11.62 2.64 34.73
N VAL A 284 -12.90 2.58 35.10
CA VAL A 284 -13.99 3.32 34.44
C VAL A 284 -14.77 4.11 35.47
N SER A 285 -14.78 5.44 35.33
CA SER A 285 -15.68 6.31 36.11
C SER A 285 -16.75 6.91 35.19
N ALA A 286 -18.01 6.52 35.40
CA ALA A 286 -19.16 7.02 34.66
C ALA A 286 -19.86 8.18 35.37
N LEU A 287 -20.40 9.13 34.58
CA LEU A 287 -21.19 10.26 35.05
C LEU A 287 -22.38 10.50 34.11
N SER A 288 -23.59 10.53 34.67
CA SER A 288 -24.81 10.96 34.00
C SER A 288 -24.92 12.49 34.03
N ILE A 289 -25.26 13.10 32.89
CA ILE A 289 -25.54 14.53 32.72
C ILE A 289 -26.92 14.62 32.04
N SER A 290 -27.72 15.65 32.33
CA SER A 290 -29.16 15.79 31.97
C SER A 290 -29.63 15.01 30.72
N ASP A 291 -28.93 15.19 29.60
CA ASP A 291 -29.35 14.71 28.28
C ASP A 291 -28.43 13.61 27.72
N TYR A 292 -27.26 13.37 28.33
CA TYR A 292 -26.21 12.48 27.83
C TYR A 292 -25.31 11.94 28.97
N SER A 293 -24.78 10.72 28.84
CA SER A 293 -23.84 10.16 29.82
C SER A 293 -22.41 10.19 29.29
N ARG A 294 -21.42 10.09 30.19
CA ARG A 294 -20.00 9.94 29.85
C ARG A 294 -19.33 8.88 30.69
N SER A 295 -18.25 8.30 30.20
CA SER A 295 -17.31 7.51 31.01
C SER A 295 -15.86 7.89 30.70
N ASP A 296 -15.06 7.98 31.76
CA ASP A 296 -13.64 8.30 31.70
C ASP A 296 -12.84 7.01 31.93
N HIS A 297 -12.14 6.53 30.88
CA HIS A 297 -11.30 5.33 30.92
C HIS A 297 -9.84 5.68 31.19
N HIS A 298 -9.22 5.00 32.15
CA HIS A 298 -7.80 5.15 32.48
C HIS A 298 -7.21 3.82 33.01
N ILE A 299 -5.91 3.82 33.32
CA ILE A 299 -5.25 2.67 33.98
C ILE A 299 -5.22 2.93 35.49
N SER A 300 -5.31 1.86 36.29
CA SER A 300 -5.24 1.94 37.75
C SER A 300 -3.91 2.52 38.25
N GLY A 301 -3.97 3.63 39.02
CA GLY A 301 -2.85 4.13 39.82
C GLY A 301 -2.36 5.55 39.49
N ARG A 302 -1.92 6.27 40.54
CA ARG A 302 -1.71 7.73 40.68
C ARG A 302 -0.81 8.47 39.67
N SER A 303 -0.25 7.81 38.65
CA SER A 303 0.55 8.48 37.60
C SER A 303 0.61 7.68 36.29
N SER A 304 -0.34 6.77 36.08
CA SER A 304 -0.36 5.97 34.86
C SER A 304 -1.02 6.76 33.72
N THR A 305 -0.35 6.84 32.57
CA THR A 305 -0.95 7.34 31.34
C THR A 305 -1.37 6.16 30.48
N ILE A 306 -2.58 6.22 29.94
CA ILE A 306 -3.12 5.19 29.07
C ILE A 306 -2.59 5.35 27.65
N SER A 307 -2.23 4.22 27.05
CA SER A 307 -1.87 4.12 25.64
C SER A 307 -2.80 3.11 24.98
N VAL A 308 -3.29 3.42 23.78
CA VAL A 308 -4.35 2.67 23.11
C VAL A 308 -3.93 2.33 21.69
N VAL A 309 -4.00 1.04 21.34
CA VAL A 309 -3.81 0.58 19.95
C VAL A 309 -5.11 0.66 19.16
N LYS A 310 -6.22 0.23 19.76
CA LYS A 310 -7.54 0.08 19.13
C LYS A 310 -8.68 0.31 20.12
N PHE A 311 -9.82 0.69 19.58
CA PHE A 311 -11.09 0.82 20.30
C PHE A 311 -12.11 -0.19 19.75
N LYS A 312 -12.96 -0.70 20.62
CA LYS A 312 -14.08 -1.60 20.27
C LYS A 312 -15.37 -1.10 20.92
N ASP A 313 -16.48 -1.23 20.24
CA ASP A 313 -17.83 -1.00 20.76
C ASP A 313 -18.49 -2.37 20.85
N ASN A 314 -18.69 -2.90 22.07
CA ASN A 314 -19.28 -4.22 22.29
C ASN A 314 -18.58 -5.34 21.50
N GLY A 315 -17.26 -5.26 21.41
CA GLY A 315 -16.41 -6.19 20.65
C GLY A 315 -16.22 -5.86 19.16
N VAL A 316 -17.00 -4.94 18.58
CA VAL A 316 -16.86 -4.51 17.18
C VAL A 316 -15.73 -3.48 17.05
N GLU A 317 -14.69 -3.77 16.26
CA GLU A 317 -13.54 -2.88 16.06
C GLU A 317 -13.95 -1.55 15.40
N GLN A 318 -13.53 -0.44 15.99
CA GLN A 318 -13.85 0.91 15.54
C GLN A 318 -12.75 1.46 14.64
N THR A 319 -13.13 2.21 13.61
CA THR A 319 -12.24 2.70 12.54
C THR A 319 -12.26 4.22 12.47
N GLY A 320 -11.19 4.83 11.97
CA GLY A 320 -11.03 6.29 11.94
C GLY A 320 -10.57 6.93 13.27
N LEU A 321 -10.67 6.19 14.38
CA LEU A 321 -9.95 6.49 15.62
C LEU A 321 -8.48 6.07 15.45
N PRO A 322 -7.49 6.99 15.54
CA PRO A 322 -6.07 6.64 15.51
C PRO A 322 -5.65 6.03 16.85
N SER A 323 -4.57 5.22 16.84
CA SER A 323 -3.85 4.90 18.08
C SER A 323 -3.38 6.18 18.79
N VAL A 324 -3.17 6.08 20.10
CA VAL A 324 -2.68 7.21 20.91
C VAL A 324 -1.80 6.71 22.06
N LYS A 325 -0.78 7.51 22.41
CA LYS A 325 0.22 7.20 23.43
C LYS A 325 0.24 8.26 24.53
N GLY A 326 0.30 7.81 25.78
CA GLY A 326 0.59 8.68 26.93
C GLY A 326 -0.47 9.73 27.24
N VAL A 327 -1.75 9.45 27.00
CA VAL A 327 -2.86 10.33 27.44
C VAL A 327 -3.30 9.97 28.86
N GLN A 328 -3.94 10.91 29.56
CA GLN A 328 -4.39 10.70 30.95
C GLN A 328 -5.69 9.90 30.96
N TYR A 329 -6.68 10.35 30.16
CA TYR A 329 -8.00 9.74 30.05
C TYR A 329 -8.42 9.59 28.58
N ILE A 330 -9.20 8.55 28.31
CA ILE A 330 -10.09 8.50 27.14
C ILE A 330 -11.50 8.76 27.68
N THR A 331 -12.08 9.93 27.38
CA THR A 331 -13.48 10.21 27.72
C THR A 331 -14.37 9.81 26.56
N VAL A 332 -15.36 8.96 26.83
CA VAL A 332 -16.38 8.53 25.88
C VAL A 332 -17.71 9.15 26.28
N PHE A 333 -18.43 9.71 25.31
CA PHE A 333 -19.73 10.34 25.50
C PHE A 333 -20.81 9.57 24.75
N PHE A 334 -21.92 9.32 25.44
CA PHE A 334 -23.02 8.46 25.02
C PHE A 334 -24.32 9.27 24.92
N TYR A 335 -25.10 9.03 23.87
CA TYR A 335 -26.43 9.63 23.73
C TYR A 335 -27.46 8.58 23.26
N PRO A 336 -28.69 8.58 23.81
CA PRO A 336 -29.14 9.35 24.99
C PRO A 336 -28.45 8.93 26.30
N ASP A 337 -28.70 9.63 27.42
CA ASP A 337 -28.12 9.32 28.75
C ASP A 337 -28.25 7.84 29.15
N LYS A 338 -29.42 7.24 28.92
CA LYS A 338 -29.75 5.84 29.24
C LYS A 338 -29.70 5.00 27.98
N ASP A 339 -29.07 3.83 28.08
CA ASP A 339 -28.90 2.87 26.98
C ASP A 339 -28.23 3.48 25.73
N GLY A 340 -27.50 4.59 25.92
CA GLY A 340 -26.84 5.34 24.87
C GLY A 340 -25.65 4.61 24.25
N ILE A 341 -25.45 4.87 22.96
CA ILE A 341 -24.29 4.39 22.20
C ILE A 341 -23.16 5.43 22.24
N PRO A 342 -21.88 5.00 22.19
CA PRO A 342 -20.75 5.94 22.17
C PRO A 342 -20.71 6.67 20.83
N LEU A 343 -20.68 8.01 20.87
CA LEU A 343 -20.84 8.87 19.69
C LEU A 343 -19.79 9.99 19.57
N LEU A 344 -19.21 10.41 20.68
CA LEU A 344 -18.14 11.41 20.75
C LEU A 344 -17.08 10.91 21.74
N ILE A 345 -15.80 11.09 21.40
CA ILE A 345 -14.65 10.68 22.22
C ILE A 345 -13.66 11.83 22.28
N ASP A 346 -13.04 12.02 23.44
CA ASP A 346 -11.88 12.89 23.62
C ASP A 346 -10.67 12.10 24.16
N TYR A 347 -9.48 12.42 23.65
CA TYR A 347 -8.21 11.93 24.20
C TYR A 347 -7.56 13.05 25.02
N GLN A 348 -7.65 12.97 26.35
CA GLN A 348 -7.12 13.98 27.25
C GLN A 348 -5.60 13.84 27.42
N GLY A 349 -4.82 14.53 26.58
CA GLY A 349 -3.37 14.71 26.80
C GLY A 349 -3.09 15.88 27.75
N SER A 350 -1.94 15.87 28.44
CA SER A 350 -1.64 16.78 29.57
C SER A 350 -1.78 18.28 29.32
N ASN A 351 -1.83 18.74 28.06
CA ASN A 351 -2.16 20.12 27.67
C ASN A 351 -2.97 20.14 26.34
N SER A 352 -3.68 19.06 25.98
CA SER A 352 -4.33 18.98 24.65
C SER A 352 -5.47 17.97 24.59
N HIS A 353 -6.65 18.43 24.16
CA HIS A 353 -7.81 17.61 23.84
C HIS A 353 -7.84 17.26 22.34
N LYS A 354 -8.21 16.01 22.00
CA LYS A 354 -8.31 15.51 20.62
C LYS A 354 -9.65 14.80 20.45
N TRP A 355 -10.61 15.55 19.92
CA TRP A 355 -12.00 15.11 19.76
C TRP A 355 -12.25 14.36 18.46
N PHE A 356 -12.98 13.24 18.55
CA PHE A 356 -13.43 12.41 17.44
C PHE A 356 -14.92 12.09 17.61
N LYS A 357 -15.71 12.21 16.54
CA LYS A 357 -17.13 11.81 16.54
C LYS A 357 -17.41 10.68 15.56
N ARG A 358 -18.37 9.84 15.88
CA ARG A 358 -18.90 8.78 15.02
C ARG A 358 -19.61 9.42 13.82
N THR A 359 -19.53 8.83 12.63
CA THR A 359 -20.13 9.46 11.44
C THR A 359 -21.65 9.24 11.35
N SER A 360 -22.17 8.18 11.97
CA SER A 360 -23.58 8.01 12.32
C SER A 360 -23.74 7.06 13.51
N SER A 361 -24.95 6.99 14.07
CA SER A 361 -25.34 6.05 15.12
C SER A 361 -25.24 4.56 14.74
N THR A 362 -25.16 4.22 13.46
CA THR A 362 -25.24 2.83 12.96
C THR A 362 -23.95 2.26 12.39
N VAL A 363 -22.90 3.08 12.24
CA VAL A 363 -21.62 2.68 11.61
C VAL A 363 -20.46 2.69 12.61
N ASN A 364 -19.40 1.93 12.35
CA ASN A 364 -18.19 1.85 13.19
C ASN A 364 -17.05 2.79 12.73
N THR A 365 -17.39 3.87 12.02
CA THR A 365 -16.45 4.85 11.46
C THR A 365 -16.51 6.17 12.22
N TRP A 366 -15.33 6.72 12.51
CA TRP A 366 -15.13 7.94 13.28
C TRP A 366 -14.32 8.98 12.48
N GLN A 367 -14.54 10.26 12.78
CA GLN A 367 -13.84 11.38 12.17
C GLN A 367 -13.40 12.39 13.24
N LYS A 368 -12.23 13.03 13.04
CA LYS A 368 -11.78 14.11 13.91
C LYS A 368 -12.76 15.28 13.83
N VAL A 369 -13.17 15.83 14.97
CA VAL A 369 -14.05 17.01 15.03
C VAL A 369 -13.30 18.23 14.46
N PRO A 370 -13.89 19.01 13.53
CA PRO A 370 -13.26 20.24 13.03
C PRO A 370 -13.00 21.24 14.15
N GLU A 371 -11.91 22.00 14.07
CA GLU A 371 -11.49 22.91 15.15
C GLU A 371 -12.54 23.98 15.50
N LYS A 372 -13.37 24.40 14.53
CA LYS A 372 -14.50 25.32 14.73
C LYS A 372 -15.73 24.72 15.45
N ASP A 373 -15.82 23.39 15.51
CA ASP A 373 -16.94 22.63 16.10
C ASP A 373 -16.48 21.82 17.34
N ARG A 374 -15.20 21.95 17.72
CA ARG A 374 -14.54 21.22 18.79
C ARG A 374 -14.98 21.77 20.16
N PRO A 375 -15.48 20.95 21.09
CA PRO A 375 -15.71 21.39 22.46
C PRO A 375 -14.40 21.85 23.13
N GLU A 376 -14.46 22.90 23.94
CA GLU A 376 -13.24 23.46 24.56
C GLU A 376 -12.65 22.52 25.62
N HIS A 377 -13.51 21.83 26.37
CA HIS A 377 -13.17 20.85 27.41
C HIS A 377 -14.35 19.90 27.66
N ASP A 378 -14.16 18.88 28.51
CA ASP A 378 -15.18 17.86 28.87
C ASP A 378 -16.46 18.41 29.52
N GLY A 379 -16.38 19.58 30.16
CA GLY A 379 -17.51 20.37 30.67
C GLY A 379 -18.22 21.28 29.64
N ASP A 380 -17.83 21.30 28.36
CA ASP A 380 -18.51 22.10 27.32
C ASP A 380 -19.78 21.37 26.83
N HIS A 381 -20.76 21.29 27.75
CA HIS A 381 -22.01 20.55 27.56
C HIS A 381 -22.75 20.94 26.27
N LYS A 382 -22.62 22.20 25.83
CA LYS A 382 -23.28 22.72 24.64
C LYS A 382 -22.69 22.14 23.37
N ASN A 383 -21.37 22.25 23.17
CA ASN A 383 -20.73 21.76 21.95
C ASN A 383 -20.61 20.23 21.94
N ILE A 384 -20.54 19.60 23.13
CA ILE A 384 -20.68 18.15 23.28
C ILE A 384 -22.05 17.69 22.79
N LEU A 385 -23.16 18.26 23.31
CA LEU A 385 -24.50 17.88 22.89
C LEU A 385 -24.75 18.12 21.39
N ILE A 386 -24.24 19.22 20.82
CA ILE A 386 -24.33 19.47 19.37
C ILE A 386 -23.64 18.35 18.57
N ASN A 387 -22.43 17.92 18.95
CA ASN A 387 -21.73 16.84 18.24
C ASN A 387 -22.34 15.45 18.47
N LEU A 388 -22.91 15.19 19.66
CA LEU A 388 -23.67 13.97 19.95
C LEU A 388 -24.92 13.88 19.07
N LEU A 389 -25.72 14.95 19.04
CA LEU A 389 -26.93 15.01 18.22
C LEU A 389 -26.61 14.99 16.72
N ASP A 390 -25.52 15.61 16.26
CA ASP A 390 -25.04 15.50 14.87
C ASP A 390 -24.69 14.05 14.49
N SER A 391 -24.19 13.27 15.44
CA SER A 391 -23.81 11.87 15.21
C SER A 391 -25.00 10.91 15.35
N TYR A 392 -25.98 11.24 16.20
CA TYR A 392 -27.16 10.42 16.47
C TYR A 392 -28.29 10.60 15.44
N SER A 393 -28.51 11.85 14.99
CA SER A 393 -29.66 12.26 14.18
C SER A 393 -29.65 11.63 12.78
N PRO A 394 -30.69 10.86 12.40
CA PRO A 394 -30.80 10.35 11.03
C PRO A 394 -31.05 11.49 10.03
N GLU A 395 -30.53 11.33 8.82
CA GLU A 395 -31.02 12.10 7.67
C GLU A 395 -32.41 11.61 7.28
N VAL A 396 -33.40 12.50 7.18
CA VAL A 396 -34.75 12.15 6.75
C VAL A 396 -35.25 13.09 5.65
N THR A 397 -36.07 12.54 4.75
CA THR A 397 -36.80 13.33 3.75
C THR A 397 -38.25 13.50 4.19
N ILE A 398 -38.66 14.73 4.48
CA ILE A 398 -40.03 15.04 4.90
C ILE A 398 -40.94 15.08 3.67
N ASP A 399 -41.84 14.09 3.53
CA ASP A 399 -42.95 14.16 2.58
C ASP A 399 -44.12 14.96 3.18
N ILE A 400 -44.46 16.07 2.52
CA ILE A 400 -45.55 16.96 2.89
C ILE A 400 -46.87 16.58 2.18
N HIS A 401 -46.85 15.70 1.18
CA HIS A 401 -48.06 15.18 0.54
C HIS A 401 -48.71 14.06 1.37
N ASN A 402 -47.94 13.36 2.19
CA ASN A 402 -48.46 12.44 3.20
C ASN A 402 -49.17 13.25 4.31
N ILE A 403 -50.43 13.58 4.06
CA ILE A 403 -51.38 14.16 5.02
C ILE A 403 -52.43 13.11 5.33
N GLY A 404 -52.44 12.57 6.56
CA GLY A 404 -53.27 11.42 6.94
C GLY A 404 -54.77 11.68 6.78
N VAL A 405 -55.36 11.21 5.68
CA VAL A 405 -56.67 11.67 5.17
C VAL A 405 -57.87 11.28 6.07
N GLN A 406 -57.72 10.35 7.01
CA GLN A 406 -58.87 9.73 7.71
C GLN A 406 -58.76 9.58 9.24
N GLN A 407 -57.67 10.00 9.90
CA GLN A 407 -57.54 9.86 11.36
C GLN A 407 -58.10 11.08 12.12
N LYS A 408 -59.06 10.85 13.01
CA LYS A 408 -59.78 11.90 13.77
C LYS A 408 -58.94 12.56 14.88
N GLU A 409 -57.81 11.98 15.26
CA GLU A 409 -57.11 12.30 16.52
C GLU A 409 -55.95 13.32 16.36
N GLY A 410 -55.81 13.95 15.20
CA GLY A 410 -54.84 15.03 14.97
C GLY A 410 -53.36 14.61 14.95
N LYS A 411 -53.04 13.34 15.21
CA LYS A 411 -51.71 12.74 15.01
C LYS A 411 -51.80 11.65 13.95
N TYR A 412 -50.82 11.59 13.05
CA TYR A 412 -50.60 10.44 12.15
C TYR A 412 -49.10 10.16 12.01
N VAL A 413 -48.74 9.01 11.43
CA VAL A 413 -47.35 8.58 11.22
C VAL A 413 -47.19 8.06 9.79
N TYR A 414 -46.04 8.31 9.17
CA TYR A 414 -45.61 7.64 7.94
C TYR A 414 -44.12 7.28 8.00
N THR A 415 -43.68 6.28 7.26
CA THR A 415 -42.26 5.94 7.11
C THR A 415 -41.66 6.74 5.96
N ASP A 416 -40.55 7.46 6.18
CA ASP A 416 -39.76 8.03 5.08
C ASP A 416 -39.05 6.90 4.31
N PRO A 417 -39.33 6.71 3.01
CA PRO A 417 -38.72 5.63 2.22
C PRO A 417 -37.21 5.81 2.00
N ASP A 418 -36.66 7.01 2.20
CA ASP A 418 -35.23 7.28 1.96
C ASP A 418 -34.33 6.91 3.15
N SER A 419 -34.92 6.75 4.34
CA SER A 419 -34.22 6.52 5.61
C SER A 419 -34.78 5.36 6.45
N GLY A 420 -35.99 4.88 6.13
CA GLY A 420 -36.72 3.90 6.93
C GLY A 420 -37.30 4.45 8.23
N GLN A 421 -37.17 5.76 8.49
CA GLN A 421 -37.57 6.37 9.76
C GLN A 421 -39.06 6.70 9.81
N GLU A 422 -39.68 6.48 10.97
CA GLU A 422 -41.04 6.95 11.22
C GLU A 422 -41.06 8.47 11.48
N ILE A 423 -41.84 9.18 10.67
CA ILE A 423 -42.18 10.59 10.84
C ILE A 423 -43.59 10.66 11.42
N THR A 424 -43.67 11.00 12.71
CA THR A 424 -44.88 11.50 13.34
C THR A 424 -45.21 12.88 12.75
N VAL A 425 -46.49 13.14 12.47
CA VAL A 425 -46.99 14.47 12.15
C VAL A 425 -48.13 14.84 13.08
N ILE A 426 -48.01 16.01 13.71
CA ILE A 426 -49.03 16.59 14.58
C ILE A 426 -49.74 17.72 13.85
N ARG A 427 -51.03 17.55 13.60
CA ARG A 427 -51.94 18.56 13.05
C ARG A 427 -52.41 19.47 14.20
N LYS A 428 -52.18 20.78 14.07
CA LYS A 428 -52.77 21.81 14.93
C LYS A 428 -53.59 22.79 14.11
N GLU A 429 -54.76 23.15 14.61
CA GLU A 429 -55.48 24.34 14.19
C GLU A 429 -54.73 25.55 14.75
N VAL A 430 -54.53 26.63 13.97
CA VAL A 430 -53.83 27.83 14.45
C VAL A 430 -54.79 28.68 15.28
N GLU A 431 -54.85 28.38 16.57
CA GLU A 431 -55.70 29.02 17.58
C GLU A 431 -54.99 30.26 18.17
N ASP A 432 -54.91 31.34 17.38
CA ASP A 432 -54.27 32.60 17.79
C ASP A 432 -55.20 33.81 17.59
N LEU A 433 -55.10 34.81 18.48
CA LEU A 433 -56.22 35.67 18.89
C LEU A 433 -56.68 36.70 17.84
N TYR A 434 -56.00 36.83 16.70
CA TYR A 434 -56.24 37.88 15.70
C TYR A 434 -56.69 37.34 14.33
N LYS A 435 -57.91 36.78 14.32
CA LYS A 435 -58.88 36.81 13.21
C LYS A 435 -58.56 36.12 11.86
N SER A 436 -57.47 35.34 11.71
CA SER A 436 -57.29 34.48 10.53
C SER A 436 -57.17 33.00 10.89
N THR A 437 -58.32 32.34 11.08
CA THR A 437 -58.43 30.87 11.23
C THR A 437 -58.14 30.11 9.92
N GLU A 438 -57.65 30.81 8.89
CA GLU A 438 -57.38 30.36 7.54
C GLU A 438 -56.24 29.34 7.41
N TYR A 439 -55.41 29.12 8.44
CA TYR A 439 -54.24 28.26 8.32
C TYR A 439 -54.31 27.00 9.19
N LEU A 440 -53.75 25.92 8.66
CA LEU A 440 -53.53 24.64 9.33
C LEU A 440 -52.03 24.41 9.49
N GLN A 441 -51.60 24.05 10.70
CA GLN A 441 -50.21 23.77 11.03
C GLN A 441 -49.99 22.25 11.06
N LEU A 442 -49.05 21.75 10.26
CA LEU A 442 -48.54 20.37 10.37
C LEU A 442 -47.11 20.40 10.92
N ILE A 443 -46.87 19.72 12.03
CA ILE A 443 -45.56 19.63 12.69
C ILE A 443 -45.01 18.22 12.47
N HIS A 444 -44.04 18.08 11.56
CA HIS A 444 -43.38 16.81 11.24
C HIS A 444 -42.16 16.60 12.15
N GLY A 445 -42.02 15.40 12.73
CA GLY A 445 -40.84 15.01 13.52
C GLY A 445 -40.69 13.51 13.65
N THR A 446 -39.49 13.02 13.95
CA THR A 446 -39.18 11.59 14.09
C THR A 446 -39.84 10.96 15.32
N SER A 447 -40.49 9.80 15.17
CA SER A 447 -41.13 9.09 16.30
C SER A 447 -40.11 8.58 17.34
N ASN A 448 -38.97 8.06 16.87
CA ASN A 448 -38.01 7.31 17.68
C ASN A 448 -36.73 8.10 18.03
N TYR A 449 -36.61 9.34 17.55
CA TYR A 449 -35.42 10.18 17.70
C TYR A 449 -35.85 11.59 18.13
N TYR A 450 -35.17 12.16 19.13
CA TYR A 450 -35.38 13.55 19.57
C TYR A 450 -35.04 14.58 18.48
N SER A 451 -34.21 14.21 17.51
CA SER A 451 -33.81 15.09 16.41
C SER A 451 -33.40 14.33 15.15
N PHE A 452 -33.43 15.03 14.01
CA PHE A 452 -33.08 14.56 12.68
C PHE A 452 -32.37 15.66 11.87
N LYS A 453 -31.72 15.28 10.76
CA LYS A 453 -31.19 16.23 9.76
C LYS A 453 -32.11 16.29 8.55
N LEU A 454 -32.37 17.50 8.04
CA LEU A 454 -33.33 17.69 6.95
C LEU A 454 -32.65 17.51 5.58
N LYS A 455 -32.67 16.27 5.09
CA LYS A 455 -32.08 15.88 3.80
C LYS A 455 -32.77 16.57 2.63
N ALA A 456 -34.09 16.54 2.62
CA ALA A 456 -34.95 17.20 1.65
C ALA A 456 -36.38 17.34 2.17
N VAL A 457 -37.17 18.20 1.54
CA VAL A 457 -38.64 18.20 1.64
C VAL A 457 -39.20 17.80 0.27
N LYS A 458 -40.16 16.86 0.22
CA LYS A 458 -40.83 16.40 -1.00
C LYS A 458 -42.34 16.54 -0.91
N ARG A 459 -43.01 16.73 -2.05
CA ARG A 459 -44.46 16.67 -2.23
C ARG A 459 -44.78 15.41 -3.02
N GLY A 460 -44.84 14.27 -2.33
CA GLY A 460 -44.97 12.95 -2.97
C GLY A 460 -43.73 12.61 -3.80
N LYS A 461 -43.83 12.79 -5.12
CA LYS A 461 -42.72 12.50 -6.07
C LYS A 461 -41.86 13.71 -6.42
N GLU A 462 -42.28 14.92 -6.10
CA GLU A 462 -41.56 16.16 -6.43
C GLU A 462 -40.70 16.61 -5.24
N ILE A 463 -39.38 16.72 -5.41
CA ILE A 463 -38.49 17.30 -4.40
C ILE A 463 -38.56 18.83 -4.49
N LEU A 464 -38.77 19.49 -3.35
CA LEU A 464 -38.82 20.93 -3.25
C LEU A 464 -37.38 21.49 -3.23
N ASN A 465 -36.96 22.05 -4.37
CA ASN A 465 -35.60 22.57 -4.54
C ASN A 465 -35.25 23.65 -3.51
N ASN A 466 -33.98 23.64 -3.07
CA ASN A 466 -33.41 24.54 -2.06
C ASN A 466 -33.91 24.34 -0.61
N ILE A 467 -34.60 23.23 -0.29
CA ILE A 467 -35.09 22.92 1.06
C ILE A 467 -34.35 21.69 1.63
N SER A 468 -33.05 21.87 1.87
CA SER A 468 -32.11 20.87 2.39
C SER A 468 -31.04 21.57 3.23
N THR A 469 -30.74 21.06 4.44
CA THR A 469 -29.76 21.69 5.34
C THR A 469 -29.14 20.65 6.28
N ALA A 470 -27.85 20.84 6.59
CA ALA A 470 -27.09 19.98 7.51
C ALA A 470 -27.35 20.30 9.00
N GLU A 471 -28.23 21.25 9.30
CA GLU A 471 -28.66 21.58 10.65
C GLU A 471 -29.53 20.46 11.26
N ILE A 472 -29.63 20.49 12.59
CA ILE A 472 -30.32 19.49 13.40
C ILE A 472 -31.65 20.07 13.86
N PHE A 473 -32.74 19.36 13.58
CA PHE A 473 -34.11 19.78 13.87
C PHE A 473 -34.80 18.80 14.81
N THR A 474 -35.63 19.34 15.71
CA THR A 474 -36.60 18.55 16.49
C THR A 474 -37.93 18.43 15.75
N SER A 475 -38.28 19.42 14.91
CA SER A 475 -39.43 19.37 14.02
C SER A 475 -39.33 20.33 12.83
N VAL A 476 -40.05 20.00 11.76
CA VAL A 476 -40.32 20.87 10.60
C VAL A 476 -41.80 21.22 10.61
N THR A 477 -42.13 22.51 10.75
CA THR A 477 -43.51 22.99 10.67
C THR A 477 -43.83 23.49 9.27
N VAL A 478 -44.93 22.99 8.70
CA VAL A 478 -45.48 23.40 7.40
C VAL A 478 -46.87 23.99 7.61
N TYR A 479 -47.15 25.15 6.99
CA TYR A 479 -48.44 25.82 7.06
C TYR A 479 -49.21 25.71 5.75
N TYR A 480 -50.47 25.29 5.83
CA TYR A 480 -51.42 25.17 4.72
C TYR A 480 -52.55 26.18 4.88
N ARG A 481 -53.12 26.67 3.78
CA ARG A 481 -54.34 27.49 3.82
C ARG A 481 -55.57 26.56 3.72
N LYS A 482 -56.56 26.73 4.59
CA LYS A 482 -57.78 25.88 4.65
C LYS A 482 -58.64 25.98 3.38
N GLU A 483 -58.56 27.09 2.65
CA GLU A 483 -59.21 27.24 1.34
C GLU A 483 -58.57 26.37 0.23
N ASP A 484 -57.29 25.97 0.39
CA ASP A 484 -56.56 25.10 -0.54
C ASP A 484 -56.85 23.59 -0.32
N ASP A 485 -57.82 23.21 0.52
CA ASP A 485 -58.23 21.80 0.75
C ASP A 485 -58.82 21.12 -0.52
N SER A 486 -58.95 21.87 -1.62
CA SER A 486 -59.12 21.36 -2.99
C SER A 486 -57.89 20.62 -3.56
N ARG A 487 -56.78 20.53 -2.79
CA ARG A 487 -55.58 19.69 -2.98
C ARG A 487 -54.69 20.00 -4.20
N LYS A 488 -55.12 20.91 -5.09
CA LYS A 488 -54.47 21.18 -6.39
C LYS A 488 -53.60 22.43 -6.40
N SER A 489 -54.02 23.50 -5.72
CA SER A 489 -53.18 24.66 -5.38
C SER A 489 -52.67 24.50 -3.95
N THR A 490 -51.43 24.92 -3.70
CA THR A 490 -50.91 25.08 -2.32
C THR A 490 -49.72 26.01 -2.34
N TRP A 491 -49.84 27.16 -1.69
CA TRP A 491 -48.73 28.08 -1.49
C TRP A 491 -48.02 27.75 -0.18
N ILE A 492 -46.80 27.20 -0.25
CA ILE A 492 -45.93 27.06 0.93
C ILE A 492 -45.44 28.45 1.29
N LYS A 493 -46.10 29.08 2.27
CA LYS A 493 -45.88 30.49 2.62
C LYS A 493 -44.62 30.68 3.46
N ASP A 494 -44.42 29.81 4.45
CA ASP A 494 -43.21 29.68 5.26
C ASP A 494 -43.06 28.21 5.68
N ILE A 495 -41.81 27.75 5.80
CA ILE A 495 -41.46 26.56 6.59
C ILE A 495 -40.79 27.08 7.86
N ASN A 496 -41.33 26.73 9.02
CA ASN A 496 -40.77 27.14 10.30
C ASN A 496 -40.08 25.94 10.96
N THR A 497 -38.76 26.02 11.13
CA THR A 497 -37.92 24.92 11.61
C THR A 497 -37.57 25.12 13.08
N SER A 498 -37.98 24.20 13.96
CA SER A 498 -37.48 24.19 15.33
C SER A 498 -36.12 23.49 15.37
N ALA A 499 -35.07 24.29 15.17
CA ALA A 499 -33.72 23.92 15.60
C ALA A 499 -33.69 23.76 17.14
N LEU A 500 -32.57 23.25 17.69
CA LEU A 500 -32.38 23.20 19.15
C LEU A 500 -32.15 24.59 19.76
N GLU A 501 -33.25 25.32 19.97
CA GLU A 501 -33.33 26.41 20.94
C GLU A 501 -33.20 25.85 22.37
N ASN A 502 -31.96 25.56 22.77
CA ASN A 502 -31.64 25.31 24.18
C ASN A 502 -32.17 26.47 25.03
N LYS A 503 -32.69 26.19 26.22
CA LYS A 503 -33.49 27.12 27.06
C LYS A 503 -32.73 28.36 27.60
N GLY A 504 -31.51 28.64 27.14
CA GLY A 504 -30.79 29.90 27.33
C GLY A 504 -30.31 30.47 26.00
N ILE A 505 -30.28 31.81 25.89
CA ILE A 505 -30.02 32.63 24.68
C ILE A 505 -31.27 32.84 23.80
N LYS A 506 -32.17 33.72 24.27
CA LYS A 506 -33.42 34.14 23.58
C LYS A 506 -33.22 35.26 22.53
N THR A 507 -31.98 35.68 22.24
CA THR A 507 -31.71 37.03 21.70
C THR A 507 -31.63 37.17 20.18
N LYS A 508 -31.25 36.14 19.40
CA LYS A 508 -31.02 36.32 17.95
C LYS A 508 -32.28 36.36 17.07
N LEU A 509 -33.40 35.77 17.52
CA LEU A 509 -34.60 35.64 16.70
C LEU A 509 -35.41 36.94 16.64
N ASP A 510 -35.39 37.74 17.70
CA ASP A 510 -36.08 39.04 17.73
C ASP A 510 -35.38 40.11 16.86
N ASP A 511 -34.07 40.00 16.63
CA ASP A 511 -33.37 40.89 15.69
C ASP A 511 -33.69 40.56 14.22
N ILE A 512 -33.87 39.28 13.88
CA ILE A 512 -34.38 38.86 12.56
C ILE A 512 -35.83 39.35 12.35
N ARG A 513 -36.67 39.32 13.40
CA ARG A 513 -38.02 39.90 13.36
C ARG A 513 -38.01 41.42 13.17
N LYS A 514 -37.11 42.15 13.85
CA LYS A 514 -36.94 43.61 13.64
C LYS A 514 -36.58 43.92 12.19
N LEU A 515 -35.54 43.28 11.66
CA LEU A 515 -35.04 43.50 10.29
C LEU A 515 -36.09 43.20 9.21
N ARG A 516 -36.91 42.15 9.39
CA ARG A 516 -38.03 41.86 8.46
C ARG A 516 -39.18 42.88 8.55
N SER A 517 -39.31 43.66 9.63
CA SER A 517 -40.42 44.61 9.80
C SER A 517 -40.18 45.98 9.16
N SER A 518 -38.92 46.40 9.01
CA SER A 518 -38.54 47.65 8.33
C SER A 518 -38.59 47.52 6.81
N ASP A 519 -38.02 46.44 6.26
CA ASP A 519 -37.70 46.30 4.84
C ASP A 519 -38.94 46.23 3.91
N VAL A 520 -40.11 45.94 4.49
CA VAL A 520 -41.40 45.82 3.78
C VAL A 520 -42.11 47.18 3.64
N LYS A 521 -41.83 48.17 4.51
CA LYS A 521 -42.50 49.49 4.45
C LYS A 521 -41.92 50.42 3.39
N ASP A 522 -40.59 50.50 3.30
CA ASP A 522 -39.94 51.50 2.42
C ASP A 522 -40.06 51.19 0.92
N LYS A 523 -40.22 49.91 0.55
CA LYS A 523 -40.28 49.47 -0.86
C LYS A 523 -41.61 49.73 -1.56
N LEU A 524 -42.61 50.30 -0.87
CA LEU A 524 -43.95 50.56 -1.40
C LEU A 524 -44.22 52.01 -1.82
N GLN A 525 -43.26 52.95 -1.68
CA GLN A 525 -43.55 54.39 -1.78
C GLN A 525 -42.73 55.25 -2.76
N LYS A 526 -41.70 54.73 -3.46
CA LYS A 526 -40.88 55.55 -4.38
C LYS A 526 -40.57 54.83 -5.71
N GLY A 527 -40.95 55.47 -6.82
CA GLY A 527 -40.73 54.98 -8.19
C GLY A 527 -39.34 55.28 -8.76
N LEU A 528 -39.00 54.61 -9.87
CA LEU A 528 -37.66 54.68 -10.49
C LEU A 528 -37.40 55.98 -11.27
N PRO A 529 -36.21 56.58 -11.13
CA PRO A 529 -35.59 57.44 -12.14
C PRO A 529 -34.62 56.67 -13.06
N LYS A 530 -34.37 57.21 -14.26
CA LYS A 530 -33.48 56.65 -15.30
C LYS A 530 -31.98 56.99 -15.08
N PRO A 531 -31.03 56.21 -15.63
CA PRO A 531 -29.60 56.39 -15.39
C PRO A 531 -28.98 57.59 -16.13
N LYS A 532 -27.81 58.05 -15.65
CA LYS A 532 -26.91 58.99 -16.35
C LYS A 532 -25.44 58.56 -16.22
N HIS A 533 -24.58 59.17 -17.04
CA HIS A 533 -23.19 58.78 -17.30
C HIS A 533 -22.24 58.81 -16.10
N SER A 534 -21.22 57.96 -16.16
CA SER A 534 -19.98 58.07 -15.37
C SER A 534 -18.98 59.00 -16.06
N GLN A 535 -18.18 59.71 -15.26
CA GLN A 535 -16.95 60.40 -15.67
C GLN A 535 -15.84 60.11 -14.65
N SER A 536 -14.62 59.84 -15.15
CA SER A 536 -13.39 59.71 -14.35
C SER A 536 -12.80 61.07 -13.98
N PRO A 537 -12.15 61.20 -12.81
CA PRO A 537 -10.73 61.64 -12.77
C PRO A 537 -9.95 61.02 -11.57
N PRO A 538 -8.73 61.49 -11.19
CA PRO A 538 -7.47 61.41 -11.94
C PRO A 538 -6.26 60.89 -11.10
N GLN A 539 -5.07 60.82 -11.71
CA GLN A 539 -3.79 60.56 -11.02
C GLN A 539 -3.07 61.86 -10.58
N LYS A 540 -2.25 61.79 -9.49
CA LYS A 540 -0.97 62.50 -9.18
C LYS A 540 -0.71 62.52 -7.65
N SER A 541 0.51 62.61 -7.08
CA SER A 541 1.89 62.37 -7.58
C SER A 541 2.96 62.59 -6.47
N LYS A 542 4.11 61.87 -6.55
CA LYS A 542 5.44 62.22 -5.96
C LYS A 542 5.55 62.29 -4.40
N PRO A 543 6.77 62.39 -3.80
CA PRO A 543 8.14 62.08 -4.29
C PRO A 543 8.94 61.12 -3.35
N SER A 544 10.25 61.00 -3.59
CA SER A 544 11.29 60.41 -2.71
C SER A 544 12.53 61.35 -2.75
N PRO A 545 13.68 61.04 -2.11
CA PRO A 545 13.98 60.27 -0.90
C PRO A 545 14.83 61.11 0.11
N ASP A 546 15.30 60.53 1.22
CA ASP A 546 16.59 60.95 1.82
C ASP A 546 17.29 59.81 2.59
N LYS A 547 18.54 60.03 3.04
CA LYS A 547 19.48 59.03 3.59
C LYS A 547 19.91 59.33 5.04
N SER A 548 20.16 58.28 5.82
CA SER A 548 21.22 58.27 6.83
C SER A 548 21.74 56.84 7.07
N LYS A 549 22.91 56.71 7.70
CA LYS A 549 23.54 55.44 8.10
C LYS A 549 23.65 55.36 9.62
N SER A 550 23.62 54.15 10.16
CA SER A 550 24.43 53.75 11.32
C SER A 550 24.71 52.24 11.24
N GLU A 551 25.80 51.81 11.88
CA GLU A 551 26.27 50.43 11.88
C GLU A 551 26.03 49.78 13.24
N SER A 552 25.73 48.47 13.27
CA SER A 552 26.31 47.55 14.25
C SER A 552 26.04 46.09 13.86
N SER A 553 26.89 45.19 14.36
CA SER A 553 26.90 43.77 14.03
C SER A 553 26.05 42.92 14.97
N HIS A 554 25.35 41.93 14.45
CA HIS A 554 25.43 40.55 14.96
C HIS A 554 24.89 39.56 13.92
N GLU A 555 25.65 38.51 13.64
CA GLU A 555 25.17 37.38 12.83
C GLU A 555 24.26 36.48 13.68
N ASN A 556 23.08 36.16 13.15
CA ASN A 556 22.26 35.03 13.57
C ASN A 556 21.49 34.55 12.33
N VAL A 557 21.63 33.27 12.00
CA VAL A 557 20.92 32.67 10.86
C VAL A 557 19.53 32.25 11.34
N GLY A 558 18.54 33.11 11.05
CA GLY A 558 17.12 32.77 11.15
C GLY A 558 16.62 32.12 9.87
N GLU A 559 15.62 31.24 9.98
CA GLU A 559 14.99 30.58 8.83
C GLU A 559 13.90 31.50 8.22
N ASP A 560 13.85 31.63 6.90
CA ASP A 560 12.89 32.50 6.21
C ASP A 560 11.46 31.91 6.21
N GLU A 561 10.53 32.54 6.95
CA GLU A 561 9.09 32.28 6.79
C GLU A 561 8.55 32.90 5.48
N VAL A 562 8.08 32.06 4.56
CA VAL A 562 7.49 32.51 3.29
C VAL A 562 6.08 33.05 3.50
N TYR A 563 5.94 34.38 3.53
CA TYR A 563 4.65 35.06 3.55
C TYR A 563 3.85 34.79 2.26
N PHE A 564 2.68 34.16 2.39
CA PHE A 564 1.72 34.00 1.28
C PHE A 564 0.62 35.07 1.36
N ASP A 565 0.42 35.80 0.25
CA ASP A 565 -0.53 36.91 0.18
C ASP A 565 -1.99 36.45 0.05
N LYS A 566 -2.93 37.28 0.50
CA LYS A 566 -4.34 36.93 0.72
C LYS A 566 -5.17 37.11 -0.56
N SER A 567 -5.41 36.01 -1.28
CA SER A 567 -6.38 36.00 -2.39
C SER A 567 -7.80 36.32 -1.90
N THR A 568 -8.47 37.28 -2.56
CA THR A 568 -9.86 37.66 -2.27
C THR A 568 -10.87 36.68 -2.88
N PRO A 569 -12.01 36.41 -2.23
CA PRO A 569 -13.00 35.45 -2.72
C PRO A 569 -13.83 36.02 -3.88
N VAL A 570 -13.83 35.34 -5.03
CA VAL A 570 -14.71 35.64 -6.17
C VAL A 570 -16.08 35.01 -5.92
N GLY A 571 -17.15 35.81 -6.04
CA GLY A 571 -18.52 35.39 -5.71
C GLY A 571 -19.14 34.35 -6.66
N PRO A 572 -20.20 33.63 -6.22
CA PRO A 572 -20.73 32.43 -6.89
C PRO A 572 -21.31 32.66 -8.31
N ALA A 573 -21.60 33.90 -8.70
CA ALA A 573 -22.14 34.23 -10.02
C ALA A 573 -21.23 33.81 -11.19
N VAL A 574 -19.91 33.71 -10.97
CA VAL A 574 -18.93 33.31 -12.01
C VAL A 574 -18.88 31.79 -12.22
N GLY A 575 -19.26 31.00 -11.21
CA GLY A 575 -19.22 29.53 -11.30
C GLY A 575 -20.24 28.96 -12.31
N GLY A 576 -21.46 29.51 -12.33
CA GLY A 576 -22.54 29.03 -13.19
C GLY A 576 -22.27 29.20 -14.68
N THR A 577 -21.68 30.33 -15.09
CA THR A 577 -21.35 30.60 -16.49
C THR A 577 -20.19 29.73 -17.00
N ILE A 578 -19.18 29.47 -16.17
CA ILE A 578 -18.09 28.55 -16.51
C ILE A 578 -18.61 27.12 -16.65
N GLY A 579 -19.46 26.66 -15.72
CA GLY A 579 -20.06 25.32 -15.77
C GLY A 579 -20.87 25.08 -17.06
N ALA A 580 -21.71 26.04 -17.44
CA ALA A 580 -22.47 25.97 -18.69
C ALA A 580 -21.57 25.92 -19.94
N LEU A 581 -20.47 26.68 -19.96
CA LEU A 581 -19.53 26.69 -21.09
C LEU A 581 -18.81 25.34 -21.24
N VAL A 582 -18.38 24.73 -20.13
CA VAL A 582 -17.73 23.41 -20.12
C VAL A 582 -18.71 22.33 -20.62
N ALA A 583 -19.97 22.35 -20.16
CA ALA A 583 -21.00 21.42 -20.63
C ALA A 583 -21.23 21.54 -22.15
N ALA A 584 -21.31 22.77 -22.69
CA ALA A 584 -21.46 23.00 -24.13
C ALA A 584 -20.28 22.44 -24.94
N VAL A 585 -19.04 22.64 -24.48
CA VAL A 585 -17.83 22.09 -25.12
C VAL A 585 -17.84 20.55 -25.13
N VAL A 586 -18.23 19.92 -24.02
CA VAL A 586 -18.35 18.45 -23.94
C VAL A 586 -19.41 17.93 -24.92
N ILE A 587 -20.57 18.58 -25.03
CA ILE A 587 -21.62 18.20 -25.99
C ILE A 587 -21.12 18.31 -27.45
N VAL A 588 -20.36 19.36 -27.78
CA VAL A 588 -19.75 19.52 -29.12
C VAL A 588 -18.73 18.43 -29.41
N LEU A 589 -17.87 18.09 -28.45
CA LEU A 589 -16.88 17.01 -28.60
C LEU A 589 -17.55 15.64 -28.79
N LEU A 590 -18.60 15.33 -28.03
CA LEU A 590 -19.38 14.09 -28.18
C LEU A 590 -20.07 14.00 -29.54
N LYS A 591 -20.67 15.09 -30.04
CA LYS A 591 -21.24 15.15 -31.40
C LYS A 591 -20.17 14.97 -32.49
N ARG A 592 -18.97 15.53 -32.31
CA ARG A 592 -17.86 15.36 -33.25
C ARG A 592 -17.31 13.93 -33.25
N GLN A 593 -17.26 13.28 -32.09
CA GLN A 593 -16.83 11.88 -31.96
C GLN A 593 -17.79 10.91 -32.65
N SER A 594 -19.10 11.08 -32.47
CA SER A 594 -20.09 10.20 -33.12
C SER A 594 -20.10 10.35 -34.64
N LEU A 595 -19.88 11.57 -35.16
CA LEU A 595 -19.68 11.82 -36.59
C LEU A 595 -18.46 11.06 -37.15
N VAL A 596 -17.30 11.17 -36.48
CA VAL A 596 -16.07 10.47 -36.90
C VAL A 596 -16.26 8.95 -36.88
N LEU A 597 -16.90 8.39 -35.85
CA LEU A 597 -17.19 6.95 -35.78
C LEU A 597 -18.17 6.50 -36.89
N ARG A 598 -19.17 7.32 -37.24
CA ARG A 598 -20.10 7.04 -38.34
C ARG A 598 -19.39 7.03 -39.70
N LEU A 599 -18.49 8.01 -39.93
CA LEU A 599 -17.66 8.09 -41.14
C LEU A 599 -16.66 6.95 -41.25
N LEU A 600 -16.03 6.52 -40.15
CA LEU A 600 -15.16 5.34 -40.14
C LEU A 600 -15.95 4.06 -40.48
N LYS A 601 -17.13 3.87 -39.86
CA LYS A 601 -17.98 2.70 -40.16
C LYS A 601 -18.51 2.68 -41.60
N SER A 602 -18.67 3.83 -42.25
CA SER A 602 -19.07 3.91 -43.68
C SER A 602 -17.89 3.96 -44.67
N ARG A 603 -16.63 3.94 -44.21
CA ARG A 603 -15.43 3.98 -45.06
C ARG A 603 -14.60 2.69 -44.99
N ILE A 604 -14.75 1.90 -43.92
CA ILE A 604 -14.02 0.64 -43.73
C ILE A 604 -14.95 -0.53 -44.05
N ASN A 605 -14.76 -1.16 -45.21
CA ASN A 605 -15.43 -2.41 -45.56
C ASN A 605 -14.88 -3.56 -44.68
N LEU A 606 -15.56 -3.84 -43.57
CA LEU A 606 -15.25 -4.97 -42.69
C LEU A 606 -15.71 -6.29 -43.32
N TYR A 607 -14.85 -6.88 -44.15
CA TYR A 607 -15.01 -8.23 -44.71
C TYR A 607 -14.84 -9.33 -43.63
N LYS A 608 -15.84 -9.46 -42.75
CA LYS A 608 -16.30 -10.64 -41.98
C LYS A 608 -17.08 -10.16 -40.76
N ASP A 609 -18.24 -10.77 -40.51
CA ASP A 609 -18.95 -10.57 -39.26
C ASP A 609 -18.14 -11.11 -38.08
N LYS A 610 -17.84 -10.24 -37.11
CA LYS A 610 -17.29 -10.63 -35.80
C LYS A 610 -17.91 -9.75 -34.70
N PRO A 611 -18.64 -10.33 -33.73
CA PRO A 611 -19.21 -9.59 -32.61
C PRO A 611 -18.17 -9.03 -31.62
N GLN A 612 -16.87 -9.28 -31.85
CA GLN A 612 -15.77 -8.79 -31.02
C GLN A 612 -15.53 -7.27 -31.13
N LEU A 613 -16.12 -6.57 -32.12
CA LEU A 613 -15.97 -5.11 -32.32
C LEU A 613 -17.07 -4.27 -31.63
N CYS A 614 -17.38 -4.59 -30.36
CA CYS A 614 -18.35 -3.90 -29.52
C CYS A 614 -17.92 -2.48 -29.09
N TRP A 615 -17.85 -1.55 -30.05
CA TRP A 615 -17.51 -0.13 -29.83
C TRP A 615 -18.66 0.73 -29.25
N LEU A 616 -19.69 0.12 -28.66
CA LEU A 616 -20.87 0.82 -28.16
C LEU A 616 -20.68 1.35 -26.72
N ARG A 617 -21.11 2.60 -26.46
CA ARG A 617 -21.16 3.27 -25.14
C ARG A 617 -19.81 3.44 -24.38
N ARG A 618 -18.89 4.23 -24.94
CA ARG A 618 -17.63 4.67 -24.27
C ARG A 618 -17.81 5.69 -23.11
N ALA A 619 -18.89 5.63 -22.33
CA ALA A 619 -19.17 6.58 -21.24
C ALA A 619 -18.83 6.02 -19.85
N THR A 620 -19.21 4.76 -19.59
CA THR A 620 -19.14 4.12 -18.25
C THR A 620 -18.54 2.71 -18.26
N THR A 621 -18.08 2.21 -19.42
CA THR A 621 -17.46 0.88 -19.53
C THR A 621 -16.04 0.98 -20.10
N VAL A 622 -15.07 0.39 -19.40
CA VAL A 622 -13.76 0.08 -19.97
C VAL A 622 -13.91 -1.25 -20.75
N PRO A 623 -13.65 -1.30 -22.06
CA PRO A 623 -13.68 -2.53 -22.83
C PRO A 623 -12.74 -3.58 -22.22
N ALA A 624 -13.11 -4.87 -22.26
CA ALA A 624 -12.26 -5.94 -21.75
C ALA A 624 -10.85 -5.94 -22.40
N ILE A 625 -10.77 -5.56 -23.67
CA ILE A 625 -9.49 -5.41 -24.39
C ILE A 625 -8.68 -4.19 -23.92
N ASP A 626 -9.33 -3.08 -23.54
CA ASP A 626 -8.65 -1.94 -22.89
C ASP A 626 -8.12 -2.36 -21.51
N VAL A 627 -8.89 -3.15 -20.73
CA VAL A 627 -8.42 -3.71 -19.45
C VAL A 627 -7.20 -4.60 -19.67
N ILE A 628 -7.20 -5.49 -20.67
CA ILE A 628 -6.05 -6.34 -20.99
C ILE A 628 -4.82 -5.50 -21.36
N TYR A 629 -4.95 -4.51 -22.25
CA TYR A 629 -3.83 -3.64 -22.61
C TYR A 629 -3.35 -2.76 -21.45
N ILE A 630 -4.24 -2.34 -20.54
CA ILE A 630 -3.88 -1.64 -19.30
C ILE A 630 -3.15 -2.58 -18.33
N MET A 631 -3.60 -3.82 -18.18
CA MET A 631 -2.93 -4.85 -17.37
C MET A 631 -1.52 -5.13 -17.88
N MET A 632 -1.37 -5.33 -19.19
CA MET A 632 -0.07 -5.39 -19.86
C MET A 632 0.77 -4.14 -19.55
N ALA A 633 0.19 -2.94 -19.59
CA ALA A 633 0.90 -1.68 -19.30
C ALA A 633 1.17 -1.41 -17.80
N ILE A 634 0.49 -2.08 -16.87
CA ILE A 634 0.82 -2.09 -15.44
C ILE A 634 2.04 -3.01 -15.24
N LEU A 635 1.94 -4.25 -15.70
CA LEU A 635 2.98 -5.27 -15.60
C LEU A 635 4.27 -4.85 -16.33
N ALA A 636 4.17 -4.20 -17.50
CA ALA A 636 5.30 -3.71 -18.28
C ALA A 636 5.79 -2.30 -17.89
N GLY A 637 4.98 -1.49 -17.22
CA GLY A 637 5.09 -0.03 -17.32
C GLY A 637 4.91 0.77 -16.04
N TRP A 638 4.66 0.18 -14.87
CA TRP A 638 4.69 0.94 -13.60
C TRP A 638 6.10 1.14 -13.00
N THR A 639 7.07 0.39 -13.49
CA THR A 639 8.51 0.43 -13.18
C THR A 639 9.29 1.62 -13.77
N THR A 640 8.65 2.52 -14.52
CA THR A 640 9.33 3.58 -15.29
C THR A 640 9.77 4.80 -14.45
N LYS A 641 9.94 4.60 -13.15
CA LYS A 641 10.67 5.47 -12.20
C LYS A 641 11.70 4.57 -11.53
N ASP A 642 12.82 5.13 -11.07
CA ASP A 642 13.96 4.39 -10.48
C ASP A 642 13.67 3.71 -9.11
N ASN A 643 12.39 3.43 -8.81
CA ASN A 643 11.90 2.88 -7.56
C ASN A 643 11.66 1.36 -7.75
N THR A 644 12.72 0.56 -7.57
CA THR A 644 12.73 -0.91 -7.75
C THR A 644 11.60 -1.61 -6.99
N SER A 645 11.21 -1.09 -5.82
CA SER A 645 10.04 -1.51 -5.04
C SER A 645 8.78 -1.70 -5.88
N THR A 646 8.54 -0.82 -6.87
CA THR A 646 7.31 -0.82 -7.68
C THR A 646 7.24 -2.02 -8.63
N GLN A 647 8.36 -2.68 -8.93
CA GLN A 647 8.36 -3.91 -9.74
C GLN A 647 7.77 -5.10 -8.97
N ALA A 648 8.16 -5.29 -7.70
CA ALA A 648 7.63 -6.37 -6.87
C ALA A 648 6.13 -6.20 -6.58
N HIS A 649 5.64 -4.96 -6.58
CA HIS A 649 4.24 -4.65 -6.36
C HIS A 649 3.39 -4.67 -7.64
N SER A 650 3.96 -4.79 -8.85
CA SER A 650 3.17 -4.71 -10.09
C SER A 650 2.06 -5.77 -10.21
N PRO A 651 2.19 -7.02 -9.70
CA PRO A 651 1.07 -7.97 -9.65
C PRO A 651 0.00 -7.55 -8.63
N ILE A 652 0.40 -6.93 -7.52
CA ILE A 652 -0.52 -6.42 -6.49
C ILE A 652 -1.31 -5.23 -7.06
N ILE A 653 -0.64 -4.30 -7.74
CA ILE A 653 -1.26 -3.15 -8.41
C ILE A 653 -2.16 -3.61 -9.57
N ALA A 654 -1.80 -4.66 -10.28
CA ALA A 654 -2.63 -5.25 -11.33
C ALA A 654 -3.88 -5.95 -10.74
N SER A 655 -3.72 -6.67 -9.62
CA SER A 655 -4.83 -7.29 -8.88
C SER A 655 -5.76 -6.25 -8.26
N ASP A 656 -5.21 -5.19 -7.64
CA ASP A 656 -5.95 -4.06 -7.09
C ASP A 656 -6.67 -3.27 -8.20
N PHE A 657 -6.02 -3.02 -9.34
CA PHE A 657 -6.69 -2.42 -10.50
C PHE A 657 -7.84 -3.28 -11.03
N LEU A 658 -7.70 -4.62 -11.09
CA LEU A 658 -8.80 -5.52 -11.44
C LEU A 658 -9.90 -5.51 -10.38
N TYR A 659 -9.55 -5.58 -9.10
CA TYR A 659 -10.49 -5.58 -7.98
C TYR A 659 -11.28 -4.27 -7.95
N ASN A 660 -10.62 -3.12 -8.03
CA ASN A 660 -11.26 -1.81 -8.10
C ASN A 660 -12.04 -1.63 -9.41
N THR A 661 -11.60 -2.18 -10.55
CA THR A 661 -12.42 -2.22 -11.78
C THR A 661 -13.66 -3.12 -11.65
N LEU A 662 -13.65 -4.13 -10.78
CA LEU A 662 -14.81 -4.97 -10.46
C LEU A 662 -15.74 -4.30 -9.43
N VAL A 663 -15.18 -3.58 -8.45
CA VAL A 663 -15.94 -2.77 -7.48
C VAL A 663 -16.55 -1.52 -8.13
N ASP A 664 -15.88 -0.89 -9.10
CA ASP A 664 -16.42 0.20 -9.94
C ASP A 664 -17.62 -0.24 -10.78
N ARG A 665 -17.74 -1.53 -11.10
CA ARG A 665 -18.94 -2.10 -11.74
C ARG A 665 -20.11 -2.24 -10.76
N MET A 666 -19.87 -2.18 -9.46
CA MET A 666 -20.88 -2.13 -8.41
C MET A 666 -21.17 -0.69 -7.96
N PHE A 667 -20.17 0.21 -7.95
CA PHE A 667 -20.29 1.59 -7.50
C PHE A 667 -19.61 2.57 -8.48
N GLN A 668 -20.40 3.39 -9.18
CA GLN A 668 -19.87 4.38 -10.12
C GLN A 668 -19.59 5.73 -9.43
N GLU A 669 -18.67 6.51 -10.03
CA GLU A 669 -18.37 7.94 -9.75
C GLU A 669 -17.26 8.30 -8.73
N SER A 670 -16.16 7.55 -8.68
CA SER A 670 -14.89 8.09 -8.16
C SER A 670 -14.21 9.06 -9.15
N PHE A 671 -13.67 10.18 -8.62
CA PHE A 671 -12.85 11.14 -9.39
C PHE A 671 -11.37 10.71 -9.51
N TYR A 672 -10.86 9.99 -8.51
CA TYR A 672 -9.45 9.59 -8.39
C TYR A 672 -9.00 8.76 -9.60
N ASP A 673 -9.85 7.82 -10.00
CA ASP A 673 -9.54 6.79 -11.00
C ASP A 673 -9.54 7.32 -12.43
N ARG A 674 -10.19 8.46 -12.69
CA ARG A 674 -10.06 9.18 -13.98
C ARG A 674 -8.63 9.65 -14.22
N SER A 675 -7.88 10.00 -13.16
CA SER A 675 -6.45 10.34 -13.26
C SER A 675 -5.60 9.11 -13.55
N ILE A 676 -5.81 8.03 -12.80
CA ILE A 676 -5.08 6.77 -12.95
C ILE A 676 -5.31 6.17 -14.35
N LEU A 677 -6.57 6.04 -14.78
CA LEU A 677 -6.94 5.51 -16.10
C LEU A 677 -6.37 6.37 -17.25
N SER A 678 -6.26 7.69 -17.08
CA SER A 678 -5.61 8.60 -18.03
C SER A 678 -4.10 8.35 -18.13
N GLN A 679 -3.41 8.15 -17.00
CA GLN A 679 -2.00 7.80 -16.97
C GLN A 679 -1.73 6.41 -17.57
N LEU A 680 -2.56 5.41 -17.23
CA LEU A 680 -2.48 4.06 -17.76
C LEU A 680 -2.68 4.02 -19.29
N LYS A 681 -3.67 4.76 -19.82
CA LYS A 681 -3.87 4.91 -21.27
C LYS A 681 -2.68 5.58 -21.96
N LYS A 682 -2.08 6.62 -21.36
CA LYS A 682 -0.85 7.24 -21.89
C LYS A 682 0.34 6.26 -21.92
N LYS A 683 0.55 5.48 -20.85
CA LYS A 683 1.59 4.44 -20.77
C LYS A 683 1.37 3.33 -21.80
N THR A 684 0.13 2.86 -21.94
CA THR A 684 -0.28 1.85 -22.93
C THR A 684 0.04 2.31 -24.37
N VAL A 685 -0.35 3.54 -24.73
CA VAL A 685 -0.07 4.11 -26.06
C VAL A 685 1.44 4.27 -26.29
N HIS A 686 2.20 4.66 -25.26
CA HIS A 686 3.67 4.76 -25.36
C HIS A 686 4.32 3.39 -25.58
N PHE A 687 3.90 2.36 -24.84
CA PHE A 687 4.37 0.98 -24.99
C PHE A 687 4.08 0.42 -26.39
N ILE A 688 2.85 0.56 -26.88
CA ILE A 688 2.45 0.12 -28.23
C ILE A 688 3.26 0.87 -29.30
N SER A 689 3.40 2.19 -29.18
CA SER A 689 4.24 3.00 -30.07
C SER A 689 5.70 2.53 -30.11
N LYS A 690 6.25 2.15 -28.95
CA LYS A 690 7.61 1.62 -28.83
C LYS A 690 7.78 0.20 -29.40
N LEU A 691 6.74 -0.64 -29.35
CA LEU A 691 6.74 -1.92 -30.06
C LEU A 691 6.74 -1.72 -31.58
N TYR A 692 5.94 -0.79 -32.12
CA TYR A 692 5.98 -0.47 -33.56
C TYR A 692 7.31 0.14 -34.00
N ASP A 693 7.92 1.02 -33.19
CA ASP A 693 9.27 1.59 -33.41
C ASP A 693 10.40 0.53 -33.31
N LEU A 694 10.17 -0.58 -32.60
CA LEU A 694 11.08 -1.73 -32.57
C LEU A 694 10.86 -2.66 -33.79
N MET A 695 9.60 -2.92 -34.17
CA MET A 695 9.25 -3.73 -35.35
C MET A 695 9.70 -3.09 -36.66
N SER A 696 9.57 -1.76 -36.82
CA SER A 696 9.95 -1.06 -38.06
C SER A 696 11.47 -1.02 -38.31
N ARG A 697 12.28 -1.31 -37.28
CA ARG A 697 13.75 -1.41 -37.34
C ARG A 697 14.24 -2.85 -37.34
N ALA A 698 13.34 -3.82 -37.27
CA ALA A 698 13.68 -5.23 -37.16
C ALA A 698 14.24 -5.76 -38.49
N LEU A 699 15.35 -6.49 -38.43
CA LEU A 699 15.85 -7.22 -39.60
C LEU A 699 15.02 -8.50 -39.76
N ILE A 700 13.93 -8.39 -40.54
CA ILE A 700 13.00 -9.48 -40.84
C ILE A 700 13.53 -10.26 -42.05
N GLY A 701 14.05 -11.46 -41.80
CA GLY A 701 14.25 -12.49 -42.82
C GLY A 701 13.06 -13.46 -42.83
N ILE A 702 12.89 -14.17 -43.95
CA ILE A 702 11.95 -15.29 -44.06
C ILE A 702 12.74 -16.47 -44.62
N LYS A 703 12.62 -17.64 -44.01
CA LYS A 703 13.08 -18.91 -44.58
C LYS A 703 11.87 -19.80 -44.87
N THR A 704 11.80 -20.30 -46.10
CA THR A 704 10.90 -21.39 -46.49
C THR A 704 11.52 -22.73 -46.09
N SER A 705 10.69 -23.66 -45.61
CA SER A 705 11.11 -24.98 -45.15
C SER A 705 10.00 -25.97 -45.52
N GLY A 706 10.15 -26.67 -46.64
CA GLY A 706 9.03 -27.37 -47.28
C GLY A 706 7.92 -26.40 -47.71
N SER A 707 6.67 -26.79 -47.43
CA SER A 707 5.47 -25.95 -47.56
C SER A 707 5.50 -24.72 -46.62
N ASP A 708 6.13 -24.88 -45.46
CA ASP A 708 6.05 -23.98 -44.33
C ASP A 708 7.00 -22.76 -44.47
N SER A 709 6.79 -21.73 -43.66
CA SER A 709 7.56 -20.49 -43.75
C SER A 709 7.74 -19.81 -42.40
N VAL A 710 9.00 -19.63 -42.02
CA VAL A 710 9.40 -19.13 -40.71
C VAL A 710 9.92 -17.71 -40.85
N ILE A 711 9.31 -16.79 -40.11
CA ILE A 711 9.77 -15.40 -39.98
C ILE A 711 10.91 -15.40 -38.96
N ILE A 712 12.11 -15.00 -39.38
CA ILE A 712 13.29 -14.92 -38.52
C ILE A 712 13.63 -13.45 -38.34
N THR A 713 13.53 -12.94 -37.12
CA THR A 713 13.84 -11.54 -36.81
C THR A 713 14.95 -11.42 -35.78
N THR A 714 15.79 -10.40 -35.89
CA THR A 714 16.76 -10.04 -34.85
C THR A 714 16.57 -8.60 -34.41
N LEU A 715 16.35 -8.43 -33.11
CA LEU A 715 16.02 -7.16 -32.47
C LEU A 715 17.23 -6.65 -31.67
N TYR A 716 17.86 -5.60 -32.19
CA TYR A 716 18.97 -4.91 -31.55
C TYR A 716 18.45 -3.64 -30.86
N PRO A 717 18.36 -3.58 -29.51
CA PRO A 717 17.81 -2.43 -28.80
C PRO A 717 18.77 -1.23 -28.78
N GLN A 718 18.69 -0.38 -29.82
CA GLN A 718 19.54 0.81 -30.00
C GLN A 718 19.11 2.01 -29.14
N PHE A 719 19.06 1.88 -27.81
CA PHE A 719 18.71 2.99 -26.91
C PHE A 719 19.67 3.12 -25.72
N ASN A 720 19.81 4.35 -25.20
CA ASN A 720 20.85 4.72 -24.25
C ASN A 720 20.61 4.17 -22.83
N ILE A 721 21.66 3.66 -22.19
CA ILE A 721 21.58 2.47 -21.31
C ILE A 721 20.68 2.61 -20.07
N ARG A 722 20.63 3.80 -19.43
CA ARG A 722 20.00 3.96 -18.09
C ARG A 722 18.51 3.64 -18.04
N LEU A 723 17.68 4.29 -18.87
CA LEU A 723 16.22 4.03 -18.90
C LEU A 723 15.87 2.67 -19.51
N VAL A 724 16.77 2.13 -20.33
CA VAL A 724 16.54 0.95 -21.17
C VAL A 724 16.69 -0.35 -20.38
N HIS A 725 17.64 -0.39 -19.43
CA HIS A 725 17.85 -1.58 -18.61
C HIS A 725 16.60 -1.97 -17.80
N VAL A 726 15.76 -1.01 -17.43
CA VAL A 726 14.43 -1.25 -16.83
C VAL A 726 13.48 -1.88 -17.85
N TYR A 727 13.14 -1.15 -18.92
CA TYR A 727 12.14 -1.60 -19.93
C TYR A 727 12.46 -2.98 -20.52
N PHE A 728 13.72 -3.29 -20.79
CA PHE A 728 14.08 -4.58 -21.38
C PHE A 728 14.03 -5.73 -20.37
N ASN A 729 14.41 -5.52 -19.10
CA ASN A 729 14.17 -6.50 -18.03
C ASN A 729 12.68 -6.87 -17.83
N LEU A 730 11.72 -6.08 -18.37
CA LEU A 730 10.28 -6.37 -18.34
C LEU A 730 9.79 -7.06 -19.61
N LEU A 731 10.45 -6.85 -20.74
CA LEU A 731 10.28 -7.63 -21.97
C LEU A 731 10.80 -9.07 -21.81
N TYR A 732 11.84 -9.29 -20.99
CA TYR A 732 12.38 -10.62 -20.72
C TYR A 732 11.65 -11.41 -19.63
N ARG A 733 11.01 -10.74 -18.66
CA ARG A 733 10.34 -11.40 -17.52
C ARG A 733 8.89 -11.82 -17.76
N HIS A 734 8.28 -11.39 -18.86
CA HIS A 734 6.91 -11.75 -19.21
C HIS A 734 6.86 -12.21 -20.67
N SER A 735 6.77 -13.53 -20.86
CA SER A 735 6.68 -14.19 -22.16
C SER A 735 5.48 -13.70 -22.99
N ASP A 736 4.42 -13.19 -22.36
CA ASP A 736 3.29 -12.52 -23.03
C ASP A 736 3.69 -11.32 -23.90
N HIS A 737 4.74 -10.57 -23.55
CA HIS A 737 5.23 -9.46 -24.37
C HIS A 737 5.87 -9.97 -25.68
N LEU A 738 6.59 -11.09 -25.59
CA LEU A 738 7.20 -11.76 -26.74
C LEU A 738 6.12 -12.46 -27.59
N ARG A 739 5.10 -13.03 -26.95
CA ARG A 739 3.90 -13.59 -27.58
C ARG A 739 3.12 -12.55 -28.38
N PHE A 740 2.88 -11.38 -27.79
CA PHE A 740 2.20 -10.27 -28.47
C PHE A 740 3.02 -9.72 -29.65
N LEU A 741 4.34 -9.61 -29.49
CA LEU A 741 5.25 -9.20 -30.56
C LEU A 741 5.29 -10.23 -31.71
N GLY A 742 5.32 -11.54 -31.38
CA GLY A 742 5.22 -12.63 -32.34
C GLY A 742 3.89 -12.64 -33.10
N PHE A 743 2.77 -12.43 -32.39
CA PHE A 743 1.45 -12.26 -32.99
C PHE A 743 1.40 -11.08 -33.97
N LEU A 744 1.96 -9.93 -33.60
CA LEU A 744 2.02 -8.76 -34.48
C LEU A 744 2.84 -9.04 -35.73
N LEU A 745 4.07 -9.57 -35.58
CA LEU A 745 4.97 -9.92 -36.70
C LEU A 745 4.31 -10.92 -37.66
N SER A 746 3.77 -12.02 -37.11
CA SER A 746 3.05 -13.05 -37.86
C SER A 746 1.88 -12.44 -38.62
N SER A 747 1.01 -11.70 -37.93
CA SER A 747 -0.19 -11.07 -38.51
C SER A 747 0.13 -10.05 -39.60
N THR A 748 1.22 -9.27 -39.47
CA THR A 748 1.62 -8.32 -40.50
C THR A 748 2.20 -9.02 -41.73
N GLN A 749 3.03 -10.03 -41.53
CA GLN A 749 3.74 -10.66 -42.63
C GLN A 749 2.89 -11.68 -43.38
N ALA A 750 2.01 -12.42 -42.70
CA ALA A 750 1.03 -13.33 -43.31
C ALA A 750 0.14 -12.57 -44.31
N ARG A 751 -0.37 -11.39 -43.91
CA ARG A 751 -1.12 -10.48 -44.80
C ARG A 751 -0.30 -9.96 -45.97
N ALA A 752 0.99 -9.69 -45.78
CA ALA A 752 1.88 -9.22 -46.84
C ALA A 752 2.21 -10.34 -47.86
N THR A 753 2.29 -11.60 -47.42
CA THR A 753 2.60 -12.76 -48.27
C THR A 753 1.36 -13.50 -48.80
N LYS A 754 0.16 -13.14 -48.35
CA LYS A 754 -1.11 -13.86 -48.60
C LYS A 754 -1.14 -15.30 -48.07
N LYS A 755 -0.32 -15.64 -47.07
CA LYS A 755 -0.47 -16.88 -46.28
C LYS A 755 -1.42 -16.60 -45.10
N ASP A 756 -2.16 -17.59 -44.63
CA ASP A 756 -3.13 -17.39 -43.54
C ASP A 756 -2.44 -17.12 -42.19
N SER A 757 -1.36 -17.84 -41.89
CA SER A 757 -0.52 -17.59 -40.71
C SER A 757 0.94 -18.02 -40.95
N LEU A 758 1.86 -17.57 -40.08
CA LEU A 758 3.31 -17.82 -40.18
C LEU A 758 3.93 -18.01 -38.78
N ARG A 759 4.76 -19.03 -38.59
CA ARG A 759 5.55 -19.19 -37.35
C ARG A 759 6.66 -18.13 -37.29
N CYS A 760 6.97 -17.60 -36.10
CA CYS A 760 8.01 -16.59 -35.90
C CYS A 760 9.09 -17.05 -34.92
N LEU A 761 10.34 -16.69 -35.22
CA LEU A 761 11.50 -16.90 -34.37
C LEU A 761 12.17 -15.55 -34.09
N ILE A 762 12.12 -15.11 -32.84
CA ILE A 762 12.53 -13.77 -32.42
C ILE A 762 13.81 -13.84 -31.61
N PHE A 763 14.92 -13.33 -32.16
CA PHE A 763 16.19 -13.18 -31.44
C PHE A 763 16.30 -11.77 -30.86
N ILE A 764 16.61 -11.64 -29.57
CA ILE A 764 16.80 -10.37 -28.87
C ILE A 764 18.13 -10.39 -28.14
N LYS A 765 19.02 -9.43 -28.39
CA LYS A 765 20.27 -9.34 -27.62
C LYS A 765 19.96 -8.99 -26.17
N ASN A 766 20.53 -9.74 -25.22
CA ASN A 766 20.37 -9.50 -23.79
C ASN A 766 21.37 -8.40 -23.34
N PRO A 767 20.93 -7.32 -22.66
CA PRO A 767 21.82 -6.29 -22.10
C PRO A 767 22.43 -6.69 -20.74
N GLY A 768 21.86 -7.69 -20.05
CA GLY A 768 22.31 -8.15 -18.73
C GLY A 768 23.19 -9.41 -18.76
N PHE A 769 23.41 -10.00 -19.92
CA PHE A 769 24.21 -11.21 -20.12
C PHE A 769 24.81 -11.19 -21.55
N ASP A 770 26.04 -11.67 -21.74
CA ASP A 770 26.65 -11.73 -23.08
C ASP A 770 26.07 -12.89 -23.89
N GLY A 771 24.94 -12.61 -24.55
CA GLY A 771 24.11 -13.61 -25.20
C GLY A 771 22.84 -13.05 -25.82
N PHE A 772 22.02 -13.95 -26.35
CA PHE A 772 20.71 -13.67 -26.92
C PHE A 772 19.61 -14.45 -26.19
N ILE A 773 18.39 -13.94 -26.26
CA ILE A 773 17.17 -14.70 -25.96
C ILE A 773 16.48 -14.96 -27.28
N CYS A 774 16.14 -16.22 -27.52
CA CYS A 774 15.33 -16.65 -28.66
C CYS A 774 13.91 -16.98 -28.16
N TYR A 775 12.89 -16.46 -28.84
CA TYR A 775 11.49 -16.75 -28.54
C TYR A 775 10.78 -17.32 -29.76
N GLY A 776 10.12 -18.46 -29.56
CA GLY A 776 9.29 -19.12 -30.56
C GLY A 776 7.83 -18.70 -30.45
N TYR A 777 7.24 -18.26 -31.56
CA TYR A 777 5.81 -17.96 -31.64
C TYR A 777 5.13 -18.80 -32.73
N SER A 778 3.96 -19.33 -32.37
CA SER A 778 3.09 -20.11 -33.25
C SER A 778 1.68 -19.49 -33.25
N PRO A 779 1.14 -19.11 -34.41
CA PRO A 779 -0.16 -18.43 -34.51
C PRO A 779 -1.37 -19.36 -34.31
N ASP A 780 -1.28 -20.58 -34.85
CA ASP A 780 -2.29 -21.63 -34.78
C ASP A 780 -1.77 -22.78 -33.90
N VAL A 781 -1.84 -22.62 -32.58
CA VAL A 781 -1.67 -23.75 -31.66
C VAL A 781 -3.03 -24.39 -31.41
N ARG A 782 -3.17 -25.66 -31.77
CA ARG A 782 -4.38 -26.47 -31.60
C ARG A 782 -4.02 -27.82 -30.96
N VAL A 783 -4.99 -28.74 -30.81
CA VAL A 783 -4.70 -30.08 -30.23
C VAL A 783 -3.97 -30.94 -31.25
N GLU A 784 -4.39 -30.83 -32.51
CA GLU A 784 -3.89 -31.51 -33.71
C GLU A 784 -2.57 -30.88 -34.21
N PHE A 785 -2.36 -29.61 -33.84
CA PHE A 785 -1.21 -28.80 -34.22
C PHE A 785 -0.55 -28.17 -32.97
N PRO A 786 0.14 -28.97 -32.15
CA PRO A 786 0.80 -28.48 -30.94
C PRO A 786 1.93 -27.49 -31.26
N ASP A 787 2.35 -26.74 -30.25
CA ASP A 787 3.51 -25.86 -30.44
C ASP A 787 4.81 -26.69 -30.48
N LEU A 788 5.61 -26.49 -31.52
CA LEU A 788 6.82 -27.27 -31.79
C LEU A 788 8.08 -26.64 -31.19
N TRP A 789 8.03 -25.35 -30.81
CA TRP A 789 9.15 -24.66 -30.18
C TRP A 789 9.68 -25.34 -28.90
N PRO A 790 8.84 -25.89 -28.00
CA PRO A 790 9.30 -26.69 -26.85
C PRO A 790 10.19 -27.86 -27.26
N LEU A 791 9.81 -28.63 -28.27
CA LEU A 791 10.56 -29.79 -28.77
C LEU A 791 11.87 -29.36 -29.42
N VAL A 792 11.82 -28.38 -30.32
CA VAL A 792 12.97 -27.82 -31.03
C VAL A 792 13.99 -27.24 -30.05
N PHE A 793 13.54 -26.45 -29.07
CA PHE A 793 14.42 -25.81 -28.10
C PHE A 793 14.98 -26.79 -27.06
N THR A 794 14.21 -27.80 -26.66
CA THR A 794 14.72 -28.91 -25.83
C THR A 794 15.85 -29.63 -26.56
N SER A 795 15.65 -30.05 -27.81
CA SER A 795 16.67 -30.74 -28.62
C SER A 795 17.95 -29.90 -28.76
N VAL A 796 17.84 -28.62 -29.15
CA VAL A 796 19.01 -27.72 -29.29
C VAL A 796 19.78 -27.56 -27.97
N SER A 797 19.08 -27.54 -26.83
CA SER A 797 19.72 -27.46 -25.50
C SER A 797 20.37 -28.77 -25.01
N GLN A 798 20.04 -29.90 -25.62
CA GLN A 798 20.68 -31.19 -25.35
C GLN A 798 21.94 -31.38 -26.21
N ASP A 799 21.95 -30.83 -27.43
CA ASP A 799 23.08 -30.92 -28.36
C ASP A 799 24.29 -30.05 -27.93
N ASP A 800 24.06 -28.82 -27.43
CA ASP A 800 25.13 -27.88 -27.05
C ASP A 800 24.80 -27.06 -25.77
N PRO A 801 25.66 -27.11 -24.71
CA PRO A 801 25.45 -26.38 -23.46
C PRO A 801 25.58 -24.85 -23.55
N ASN A 802 25.82 -24.28 -24.74
CA ASN A 802 25.62 -22.85 -25.00
C ASN A 802 24.15 -22.46 -25.06
N TYR A 803 23.24 -23.42 -25.26
CA TYR A 803 21.80 -23.21 -25.31
C TYR A 803 21.14 -23.68 -24.00
N ILE A 804 20.38 -22.79 -23.34
CA ILE A 804 19.65 -23.10 -22.10
C ILE A 804 18.16 -22.97 -22.34
N TYR A 805 17.45 -24.09 -22.28
CA TYR A 805 15.99 -24.15 -22.40
C TYR A 805 15.32 -23.66 -21.10
N ASP A 806 14.34 -22.76 -21.21
CA ASP A 806 13.54 -22.34 -20.04
C ASP A 806 12.35 -23.29 -19.84
N VAL A 807 12.49 -24.20 -18.88
CA VAL A 807 11.45 -25.18 -18.51
C VAL A 807 10.15 -24.50 -18.01
N LEU A 808 10.21 -23.25 -17.54
CA LEU A 808 9.03 -22.48 -17.09
C LEU A 808 8.37 -21.69 -18.24
N ASN A 809 9.11 -21.38 -19.30
CA ASN A 809 8.59 -20.75 -20.51
C ASN A 809 9.09 -21.55 -21.73
N PRO A 810 8.47 -22.68 -22.08
CA PRO A 810 9.03 -23.63 -23.07
C PRO A 810 9.14 -23.07 -24.50
N ASN A 811 8.64 -21.86 -24.75
CA ASN A 811 8.87 -21.09 -25.96
C ASN A 811 10.07 -20.11 -25.85
N ILE A 812 10.97 -20.28 -24.87
CA ILE A 812 12.19 -19.48 -24.67
C ILE A 812 13.44 -20.38 -24.66
N LEU A 813 14.45 -19.93 -25.40
CA LEU A 813 15.80 -20.51 -25.40
C LEU A 813 16.83 -19.39 -25.19
N HIS A 814 17.66 -19.50 -24.15
CA HIS A 814 18.79 -18.59 -23.93
C HIS A 814 20.02 -19.09 -24.70
N ILE A 815 20.70 -18.19 -25.40
CA ILE A 815 21.88 -18.48 -26.22
C ILE A 815 23.06 -17.74 -25.60
N ARG A 816 24.14 -18.46 -25.26
CA ARG A 816 25.40 -17.89 -24.76
C ARG A 816 26.27 -17.38 -25.91
N GLY A 817 26.97 -16.28 -25.71
CA GLY A 817 27.89 -15.71 -26.70
C GLY A 817 27.18 -14.95 -27.82
N ASN A 818 27.97 -14.46 -28.80
CA ASN A 818 27.49 -13.51 -29.81
C ASN A 818 27.13 -14.16 -31.17
N GLU A 819 27.20 -15.48 -31.29
CA GLU A 819 27.09 -16.24 -32.56
C GLU A 819 25.64 -16.48 -33.02
N VAL A 820 24.82 -15.42 -33.01
CA VAL A 820 23.37 -15.48 -33.26
C VAL A 820 23.01 -16.08 -34.62
N ASP A 821 23.88 -15.95 -35.64
CA ASP A 821 23.63 -16.47 -36.98
C ASP A 821 23.90 -17.98 -37.10
N SER A 822 24.78 -18.55 -36.27
CA SER A 822 24.94 -20.00 -36.11
C SER A 822 23.67 -20.61 -35.49
N ALA A 823 23.20 -20.00 -34.39
CA ALA A 823 21.95 -20.38 -33.73
C ALA A 823 20.73 -20.32 -34.67
N LYS A 824 20.62 -19.31 -35.55
CA LYS A 824 19.59 -19.23 -36.60
C LYS A 824 19.65 -20.37 -37.62
N GLY A 825 20.83 -20.95 -37.85
CA GLY A 825 20.97 -22.15 -38.68
C GLY A 825 20.40 -23.37 -37.97
N ILE A 826 20.97 -23.67 -36.80
CA ILE A 826 20.68 -24.87 -36.01
C ILE A 826 19.20 -24.96 -35.63
N ILE A 827 18.61 -23.88 -35.12
CA ILE A 827 17.21 -23.87 -34.66
C ILE A 827 16.22 -24.06 -35.82
N VAL A 828 16.52 -23.49 -37.00
CA VAL A 828 15.65 -23.65 -38.19
C VAL A 828 15.74 -25.05 -38.75
N GLU A 829 16.92 -25.67 -38.75
CA GLU A 829 17.10 -27.04 -39.21
C GLU A 829 16.42 -28.05 -38.26
N ARG A 830 16.53 -27.84 -36.94
CA ARG A 830 15.77 -28.64 -35.96
C ARG A 830 14.25 -28.46 -36.09
N LEU A 831 13.76 -27.27 -36.46
CA LEU A 831 12.35 -27.06 -36.80
C LEU A 831 11.94 -27.75 -38.12
N ARG A 832 12.79 -27.73 -39.15
CA ARG A 832 12.54 -28.46 -40.41
C ARG A 832 12.29 -29.94 -40.14
N ILE A 833 13.19 -30.57 -39.39
CA ILE A 833 13.10 -31.99 -39.01
C ILE A 833 11.83 -32.25 -38.20
N ALA A 834 11.45 -31.36 -37.27
CA ALA A 834 10.22 -31.50 -36.48
C ALA A 834 8.92 -31.32 -37.28
N LEU A 835 8.95 -30.58 -38.40
CA LEU A 835 7.81 -30.44 -39.31
C LEU A 835 7.71 -31.63 -40.26
N GLU A 836 8.83 -32.09 -40.81
CA GLU A 836 8.88 -33.27 -41.69
C GLU A 836 8.48 -34.55 -40.94
N ALA A 837 8.96 -34.74 -39.72
CA ALA A 837 8.53 -35.86 -38.87
C ALA A 837 7.04 -35.81 -38.48
N LYS A 838 6.44 -34.61 -38.40
CA LYS A 838 4.99 -34.48 -38.18
C LYS A 838 4.20 -34.86 -39.43
N HIS A 839 4.61 -34.43 -40.61
CA HIS A 839 3.88 -34.78 -41.84
C HIS A 839 3.86 -36.29 -42.08
N VAL A 840 4.96 -37.02 -41.80
CA VAL A 840 4.96 -38.50 -41.87
C VAL A 840 3.93 -39.11 -40.91
N MET A 841 3.72 -38.55 -39.71
CA MET A 841 2.66 -39.01 -38.80
C MET A 841 1.25 -38.63 -39.26
N GLU A 842 1.08 -37.51 -39.96
CA GLU A 842 -0.22 -37.13 -40.55
C GLU A 842 -0.56 -38.03 -41.75
N ASP A 843 0.43 -38.37 -42.58
CA ASP A 843 0.28 -39.32 -43.70
C ASP A 843 0.00 -40.75 -43.18
N GLU A 844 0.64 -41.19 -42.07
CA GLU A 844 0.37 -42.48 -41.42
C GLU A 844 -1.02 -42.55 -40.75
N GLU A 845 -1.54 -41.45 -40.18
CA GLU A 845 -2.89 -41.41 -39.59
C GLU A 845 -4.00 -41.39 -40.66
N GLU A 846 -3.75 -40.89 -41.88
CA GLU A 846 -4.73 -40.96 -43.00
C GLU A 846 -4.77 -42.34 -43.70
N GLU A 847 -3.73 -43.19 -43.63
CA GLU A 847 -3.75 -44.55 -44.21
C GLU A 847 -4.43 -45.62 -43.31
N ASP A 848 -4.66 -45.35 -42.02
CA ASP A 848 -5.25 -46.30 -41.05
C ASP A 848 -6.79 -46.16 -40.89
N ASP A 849 -7.41 -45.13 -41.50
CA ASP A 849 -8.83 -44.75 -41.34
C ASP A 849 -9.72 -45.05 -42.58
N ASP A 850 -9.16 -45.64 -43.66
CA ASP A 850 -9.79 -45.86 -45.00
C ASP A 850 -9.99 -47.37 -45.37
#